data_AF-A0A928TA87-F1
#
_entry.id   AF-A0A928TA87-F1
#
_cell.length_a   1.000
_cell.length_b   1.000
_cell.length_c   1.000
_cell.angle_alpha   90.00
_cell.angle_beta   90.00
_cell.angle_gamma   90.00
#
_symmetry.space_group_name_H-M   'P 1'
#
loop_
_entity.id
_entity.type
_entity.pdbx_description
1 polymer ?
#
loop_
_entity_poly.entity_id
_entity_poly.type
_entity_poly.pdbx_seq_one_letter_code
_entity_poly.pdbx_strand_id
1 'polypeptide(L)'
;MTQCFFSQCVAVLVSEAPGLAELRLILEREGYTIKADEDVSQWPEMQGAGLTLATDFANGASCWVDICEFPWPDNLGVTEPPTLVTGAHMMGAFGPFSHPGAFERALQAPGYDAVAQEARKHRAFVRFRVSYLIPASGESAEARFASAENANRAEEIGWLLRAAASLRGMPTALAYFNPASEMLLSMQGLAGIISFAFEHKTYPVEAVCRVRGCKVDEEWSLVDSIGMEQLGLHDHEFAWADADVTRQEQVEFLINLLHYQIDHSAPMMSGHTTDGPHDKLWRAEAHETSIMIPPRKVLHWTMDGTAAEPAILKQPQEAASSESNLEIASGSEPDQQSTVSEATQAAIKIAESILAAGDGIRNRASAWVLSKSFRETFYDDAHPPLSVRHIYKRGMSKEEAEETWKTHQIFGIQSPQLWAQYQRLAVEGILCFGTLMVHNPNFLTNPNSSVPCFVLMAYNMNALDMAITMGCADILTDIYTGIESPETFPKLAALAADDTFHLFRRRVLPTDETHGLLCVAVDVQLRKSWMPPPSHPFIPFLVMPGPEGAIVQIPWHIAMGTVPPPGSMNPGRWANMTDVARHLDKAVTEQNSKKIGCWNIVSLIIWVIFVAGLIGGVVMMLFDEPSKAKKPSGTRKNSQQTTIEKKANP
;
A
#
# COMPACT_ATOMS: atom_id res chain seq x y z
N MET A 1 1.97 6.53 13.06
CA MET A 1 1.56 6.54 11.64
C MET A 1 0.49 5.47 11.51
N THR A 2 -0.77 5.82 11.24
CA THR A 2 -1.85 4.82 11.13
C THR A 2 -1.78 4.21 9.74
N GLN A 3 -1.42 2.93 9.65
CA GLN A 3 -1.37 2.21 8.36
C GLN A 3 -2.82 2.01 7.87
N CYS A 4 -3.18 2.56 6.71
CA CYS A 4 -4.59 2.82 6.35
C CYS A 4 -5.33 1.68 5.62
N PHE A 5 -4.64 0.67 5.07
CA PHE A 5 -5.30 -0.33 4.21
C PHE A 5 -5.83 -1.53 5.00
N PHE A 6 -5.05 -2.02 5.95
CA PHE A 6 -5.39 -3.20 6.75
C PHE A 6 -5.54 -2.82 8.22
N SER A 7 -6.55 -3.37 8.88
CA SER A 7 -6.84 -3.12 10.29
C SER A 7 -6.26 -4.16 11.23
N GLN A 8 -6.08 -5.39 10.75
CA GLN A 8 -5.56 -6.51 11.50
C GLN A 8 -4.70 -7.40 10.61
N CYS A 9 -3.70 -8.06 11.19
CA CYS A 9 -2.89 -9.06 10.50
C CYS A 9 -2.35 -10.10 11.47
N VAL A 10 -2.39 -11.37 11.07
CA VAL A 10 -1.65 -12.47 11.70
C VAL A 10 -1.05 -13.37 10.62
N ALA A 11 -0.07 -14.18 10.99
CA ALA A 11 0.56 -15.11 10.06
C ALA A 11 0.66 -16.53 10.63
N VAL A 12 0.58 -17.52 9.76
CA VAL A 12 0.97 -18.90 10.04
C VAL A 12 2.25 -19.18 9.25
N LEU A 13 3.34 -19.41 9.96
CA LEU A 13 4.65 -19.72 9.39
C LEU A 13 4.65 -21.17 8.93
N VAL A 14 5.09 -21.41 7.69
CA VAL A 14 5.08 -22.74 7.06
C VAL A 14 6.46 -23.15 6.55
N SER A 15 6.76 -24.45 6.59
CA SER A 15 8.02 -25.01 6.08
C SER A 15 8.15 -24.90 4.56
N GLU A 16 7.01 -24.90 3.86
CA GLU A 16 6.88 -24.75 2.41
C GLU A 16 5.50 -24.12 2.11
N ALA A 17 5.41 -23.37 1.01
CA ALA A 17 4.17 -22.70 0.62
C ALA A 17 3.09 -23.75 0.27
N PRO A 18 1.90 -23.72 0.89
CA PRO A 18 0.81 -24.60 0.51
C PRO A 18 0.27 -24.22 -0.88
N GLY A 19 -0.37 -25.17 -1.56
CA GLY A 19 -1.12 -24.83 -2.78
C GLY A 19 -2.39 -24.04 -2.44
N LEU A 20 -2.80 -23.10 -3.31
CA LEU A 20 -4.02 -22.31 -3.09
C LEU A 20 -5.28 -23.19 -2.94
N ALA A 21 -5.38 -24.27 -3.73
CA ALA A 21 -6.47 -25.25 -3.64
C ALA A 21 -6.48 -26.03 -2.31
N GLU A 22 -5.30 -26.35 -1.77
CA GLU A 22 -5.17 -27.01 -0.47
C GLU A 22 -5.62 -26.07 0.66
N LEU A 23 -5.14 -24.82 0.63
CA LEU A 23 -5.54 -23.80 1.59
C LEU A 23 -7.05 -23.56 1.57
N ARG A 24 -7.63 -23.46 0.37
CA ARG A 24 -9.08 -23.35 0.16
C ARG A 24 -9.84 -24.51 0.79
N LEU A 25 -9.44 -25.74 0.49
CA LEU A 25 -10.09 -26.95 1.01
C LEU A 25 -10.08 -26.98 2.55
N ILE A 26 -8.96 -26.61 3.17
CA ILE A 26 -8.85 -26.55 4.64
C ILE A 26 -9.82 -25.53 5.21
N LEU A 27 -9.84 -24.30 4.66
CA LEU A 27 -10.71 -23.23 5.16
C LEU A 27 -12.20 -23.55 4.95
N GLU A 28 -12.59 -24.07 3.78
CA GLU A 28 -13.97 -24.49 3.53
C GLU A 28 -14.41 -25.63 4.46
N ARG A 29 -13.52 -26.60 4.75
CA ARG A 29 -13.80 -27.70 5.70
C ARG A 29 -14.05 -27.20 7.12
N GLU A 30 -13.35 -26.14 7.55
CA GLU A 30 -13.55 -25.52 8.86
C GLU A 30 -14.71 -24.50 8.86
N GLY A 31 -15.47 -24.39 7.76
CA GLY A 31 -16.72 -23.63 7.69
C GLY A 31 -16.61 -22.21 7.12
N TYR A 32 -15.46 -21.82 6.56
CA TYR A 32 -15.28 -20.51 5.93
C TYR A 32 -15.83 -20.49 4.51
N THR A 33 -16.51 -19.41 4.13
CA THR A 33 -16.99 -19.21 2.75
C THR A 33 -15.97 -18.41 1.95
N ILE A 34 -15.51 -18.95 0.82
CA ILE A 34 -14.61 -18.25 -0.11
C ILE A 34 -15.43 -17.45 -1.13
N LYS A 35 -15.10 -16.17 -1.31
CA LYS A 35 -15.77 -15.26 -2.25
C LYS A 35 -14.98 -14.97 -3.52
N ALA A 36 -13.66 -14.99 -3.41
CA ALA A 36 -12.76 -14.80 -4.54
C ALA A 36 -11.47 -15.58 -4.28
N ASP A 37 -10.82 -15.99 -5.36
CA ASP A 37 -9.47 -16.54 -5.40
C ASP A 37 -8.64 -15.78 -6.43
N GLU A 38 -7.35 -15.63 -6.14
CA GLU A 38 -6.36 -15.03 -7.03
C GLU A 38 -5.13 -15.94 -7.08
N ASP A 39 -4.92 -16.58 -8.23
CA ASP A 39 -3.88 -17.60 -8.40
C ASP A 39 -2.46 -17.02 -8.48
N VAL A 40 -2.30 -15.77 -8.93
CA VAL A 40 -0.98 -15.15 -9.13
C VAL A 40 -1.07 -13.64 -8.89
N SER A 41 -0.16 -13.13 -8.06
CA SER A 41 0.07 -11.69 -7.93
C SER A 41 1.42 -11.32 -8.54
N GLN A 42 1.45 -10.18 -9.23
CA GLN A 42 2.69 -9.59 -9.72
C GLN A 42 3.48 -8.90 -8.60
N TRP A 43 2.92 -8.82 -7.40
CA TRP A 43 3.50 -8.12 -6.25
C TRP A 43 3.35 -8.93 -4.96
N PRO A 44 4.12 -10.04 -4.82
CA PRO A 44 3.94 -11.02 -3.74
C PRO A 44 4.17 -10.45 -2.33
N GLU A 45 4.94 -9.38 -2.19
CA GLU A 45 5.14 -8.68 -0.91
C GLU A 45 3.85 -8.01 -0.43
N MET A 46 3.04 -7.51 -1.36
CA MET A 46 1.77 -6.84 -1.11
C MET A 46 0.60 -7.81 -1.00
N GLN A 47 0.56 -8.79 -1.88
CA GLN A 47 -0.50 -9.77 -1.99
C GLN A 47 0.09 -11.00 -2.66
N GLY A 48 0.14 -12.13 -1.96
CA GLY A 48 0.46 -13.42 -2.58
C GLY A 48 -0.73 -14.01 -3.34
N ALA A 49 -0.58 -15.25 -3.84
CA ALA A 49 -1.74 -16.04 -4.27
C ALA A 49 -2.67 -16.22 -3.07
N GLY A 50 -3.96 -15.94 -3.20
CA GLY A 50 -4.80 -15.78 -2.02
C GLY A 50 -6.29 -15.91 -2.23
N LEU A 51 -7.01 -15.93 -1.12
CA LEU A 51 -8.45 -16.11 -0.99
C LEU A 51 -9.05 -14.91 -0.27
N THR A 52 -10.21 -14.45 -0.72
CA THR A 52 -11.05 -13.52 0.05
C THR A 52 -12.14 -14.32 0.76
N LEU A 53 -12.19 -14.22 2.08
CA LEU A 53 -13.17 -14.89 2.92
C LEU A 53 -14.38 -13.99 3.18
N ALA A 54 -15.57 -14.59 3.16
CA ALA A 54 -16.77 -13.95 3.64
C ALA A 54 -16.70 -13.72 5.15
N THR A 55 -17.06 -12.52 5.55
CA THR A 55 -17.17 -12.09 6.95
C THR A 55 -18.57 -11.55 7.19
N ASP A 56 -18.96 -11.53 8.46
CA ASP A 56 -20.21 -10.99 8.99
C ASP A 56 -19.99 -9.73 9.85
N PHE A 57 -18.78 -9.16 9.80
CA PHE A 57 -18.43 -7.96 10.55
C PHE A 57 -19.43 -6.84 10.26
N ALA A 58 -19.92 -6.18 11.32
CA ALA A 58 -20.89 -5.10 11.20
C ALA A 58 -20.40 -3.92 10.33
N ASN A 59 -19.08 -3.74 10.21
CA ASN A 59 -18.49 -2.73 9.35
C ASN A 59 -18.45 -3.12 7.87
N GLY A 60 -18.64 -4.40 7.49
CA GLY A 60 -18.56 -4.88 6.11
C GLY A 60 -17.13 -5.18 5.60
N ALA A 61 -16.13 -5.23 6.49
CA ALA A 61 -14.74 -5.49 6.15
C ALA A 61 -14.53 -6.93 5.68
N SER A 62 -13.66 -7.16 4.70
CA SER A 62 -13.32 -8.51 4.24
C SER A 62 -12.07 -9.05 4.92
N CYS A 63 -11.95 -10.38 4.99
CA CYS A 63 -10.71 -11.04 5.37
C CYS A 63 -9.99 -11.61 4.14
N TRP A 64 -8.70 -11.31 4.03
CA TRP A 64 -7.81 -11.75 2.98
C TRP A 64 -6.86 -12.79 3.54
N VAL A 65 -6.68 -13.88 2.81
CA VAL A 65 -5.75 -14.95 3.17
C VAL A 65 -4.83 -15.22 2.00
N ASP A 66 -3.58 -14.80 2.10
CA ASP A 66 -2.62 -14.91 1.00
C ASP A 66 -1.36 -15.67 1.39
N ILE A 67 -0.79 -16.35 0.39
CA ILE A 67 0.38 -17.21 0.50
C ILE A 67 1.60 -16.41 0.03
N CYS A 68 2.50 -16.10 0.96
CA CYS A 68 3.76 -15.44 0.65
C CYS A 68 4.87 -16.49 0.55
N GLU A 69 5.36 -16.71 -0.67
CA GLU A 69 6.39 -17.72 -1.00
C GLU A 69 7.83 -17.27 -0.64
N PHE A 70 7.97 -16.55 0.47
CA PHE A 70 9.25 -16.09 1.00
C PHE A 70 9.19 -16.05 2.54
N PRO A 71 10.35 -16.11 3.23
CA PRO A 71 10.38 -15.98 4.69
C PRO A 71 9.83 -14.64 5.15
N TRP A 72 9.32 -14.57 6.38
CA TRP A 72 8.87 -13.31 6.98
C TRP A 72 9.96 -12.24 6.90
N PRO A 73 9.71 -11.08 6.27
CA PRO A 73 10.72 -10.06 6.08
C PRO A 73 10.86 -9.21 7.35
N ASP A 74 11.63 -9.68 8.32
CA ASP A 74 11.62 -9.10 9.67
C ASP A 74 12.10 -7.64 9.74
N ASN A 75 12.95 -7.21 8.81
CA ASN A 75 13.32 -5.79 8.71
C ASN A 75 12.19 -4.89 8.17
N LEU A 76 11.11 -5.48 7.65
CA LEU A 76 9.96 -4.81 7.03
C LEU A 76 10.36 -3.80 5.95
N GLY A 77 11.49 -4.03 5.28
CA GLY A 77 12.01 -3.11 4.28
C GLY A 77 12.56 -1.80 4.85
N VAL A 78 12.88 -1.74 6.15
CA VAL A 78 13.68 -0.64 6.74
C VAL A 78 15.14 -0.81 6.32
N THR A 79 15.36 -0.61 5.03
CA THR A 79 16.68 -0.60 4.37
C THR A 79 16.73 0.64 3.49
N GLU A 80 17.90 1.25 3.37
CA GLU A 80 18.14 2.28 2.35
C GLU A 80 18.69 1.63 1.08
N PRO A 81 18.09 1.86 -0.10
CA PRO A 81 16.87 2.63 -0.39
C PRO A 81 15.55 1.87 -0.10
N PRO A 82 14.39 2.56 -0.03
CA PRO A 82 13.08 1.94 0.15
C PRO A 82 12.80 0.85 -0.89
N THR A 83 12.22 -0.25 -0.42
CA THR A 83 11.88 -1.43 -1.22
C THR A 83 10.37 -1.58 -1.37
N LEU A 84 9.95 -2.56 -2.17
CA LEU A 84 8.56 -2.97 -2.26
C LEU A 84 8.01 -3.46 -0.91
N VAL A 85 8.84 -4.09 -0.08
CA VAL A 85 8.49 -4.48 1.30
C VAL A 85 8.22 -3.26 2.16
N THR A 86 8.98 -2.17 2.00
CA THR A 86 8.74 -0.90 2.70
C THR A 86 7.36 -0.36 2.39
N GLY A 87 7.00 -0.29 1.10
CA GLY A 87 5.66 0.14 0.68
C GLY A 87 4.56 -0.75 1.26
N ALA A 88 4.78 -2.07 1.26
CA ALA A 88 3.85 -3.04 1.82
C ALA A 88 3.67 -2.90 3.34
N HIS A 89 4.76 -2.68 4.08
CA HIS A 89 4.71 -2.39 5.50
C HIS A 89 3.95 -1.09 5.78
N MET A 90 4.22 -0.01 5.05
CA MET A 90 3.52 1.27 5.23
C MET A 90 2.01 1.18 5.00
N MET A 91 1.56 0.25 4.14
CA MET A 91 0.14 -0.02 3.92
C MET A 91 -0.47 -0.96 4.98
N GLY A 92 0.32 -1.55 5.87
CA GLY A 92 -0.15 -2.53 6.85
C GLY A 92 -0.29 -3.94 6.31
N ALA A 93 0.33 -4.23 5.17
CA ALA A 93 0.32 -5.58 4.63
C ALA A 93 0.99 -6.59 5.57
N PHE A 94 1.92 -6.19 6.44
CA PHE A 94 2.51 -7.05 7.47
C PHE A 94 1.91 -6.82 8.87
N GLY A 95 0.77 -6.13 8.92
CA GLY A 95 0.08 -5.75 10.14
C GLY A 95 0.26 -4.27 10.50
N PRO A 96 -0.84 -3.53 10.75
CA PRO A 96 -0.81 -2.09 11.07
C PRO A 96 0.06 -1.72 12.28
N PHE A 97 0.26 -2.68 13.18
CA PHE A 97 0.98 -2.52 14.45
C PHE A 97 2.31 -3.32 14.46
N SER A 98 2.76 -3.76 13.28
CA SER A 98 4.00 -4.51 13.14
C SER A 98 5.20 -3.58 13.13
N HIS A 99 6.20 -3.89 13.95
CA HIS A 99 7.46 -3.15 14.02
C HIS A 99 8.62 -3.97 13.44
N PRO A 100 9.63 -3.33 12.82
CA PRO A 100 10.84 -4.02 12.37
C PRO A 100 11.49 -4.81 13.52
N GLY A 101 11.95 -6.02 13.24
CA GLY A 101 12.56 -6.93 14.22
C GLY A 101 11.55 -7.68 15.10
N ALA A 102 10.24 -7.57 14.84
CA ALA A 102 9.21 -8.20 15.67
C ALA A 102 9.34 -9.73 15.71
N PHE A 103 9.71 -10.35 14.59
CA PHE A 103 9.90 -11.80 14.52
C PHE A 103 11.16 -12.24 15.27
N GLU A 104 12.30 -11.54 15.10
CA GLU A 104 13.51 -11.86 15.87
C GLU A 104 13.29 -11.70 17.38
N ARG A 105 12.58 -10.65 17.82
CA ARG A 105 12.22 -10.48 19.24
C ARG A 105 11.25 -11.54 19.75
N ALA A 106 10.37 -12.05 18.90
CA ALA A 106 9.53 -13.21 19.22
C ALA A 106 10.36 -14.50 19.34
N LEU A 107 11.37 -14.70 18.49
CA LEU A 107 12.26 -15.86 18.53
C LEU A 107 13.19 -15.91 19.76
N GLN A 108 13.46 -14.76 20.37
CA GLN A 108 14.30 -14.61 21.57
C GLN A 108 13.48 -14.59 22.87
N ALA A 109 12.15 -14.72 22.77
CA ALA A 109 11.24 -14.67 23.90
C ALA A 109 11.47 -15.82 24.89
N PRO A 110 11.62 -15.55 26.20
CA PRO A 110 11.62 -16.59 27.21
C PRO A 110 10.34 -17.43 27.16
N GLY A 111 10.47 -18.76 27.18
CA GLY A 111 9.35 -19.69 27.13
C GLY A 111 8.92 -20.10 25.72
N TYR A 112 9.47 -19.49 24.67
CA TYR A 112 9.19 -19.85 23.27
C TYR A 112 10.27 -20.78 22.67
N ASP A 113 11.20 -21.32 23.45
CA ASP A 113 12.37 -22.04 22.94
C ASP A 113 12.03 -23.13 21.91
N ALA A 114 11.03 -23.96 22.21
CA ALA A 114 10.61 -25.05 21.34
C ALA A 114 9.94 -24.54 20.05
N VAL A 115 9.00 -23.60 20.16
CA VAL A 115 8.32 -23.04 18.97
C VAL A 115 9.25 -22.18 18.13
N ALA A 116 10.18 -21.45 18.75
CA ALA A 116 11.19 -20.64 18.07
C ALA A 116 12.17 -21.49 17.26
N GLN A 117 12.49 -22.71 17.70
CA GLN A 117 13.30 -23.65 16.91
C GLN A 117 12.58 -24.09 15.64
N GLU A 118 11.27 -24.37 15.72
CA GLU A 118 10.46 -24.73 14.55
C GLU A 118 10.22 -23.53 13.63
N ALA A 119 9.84 -22.37 14.19
CA ALA A 119 9.58 -21.16 13.43
C ALA A 119 10.78 -20.71 12.58
N ARG A 120 12.03 -20.89 13.03
CA ARG A 120 13.23 -20.59 12.22
C ARG A 120 13.34 -21.40 10.93
N LYS A 121 12.65 -22.53 10.83
CA LYS A 121 12.66 -23.41 9.64
C LYS A 121 11.70 -22.93 8.55
N HIS A 122 10.85 -21.93 8.82
CA HIS A 122 9.88 -21.46 7.84
C HIS A 122 10.57 -20.94 6.56
N ARG A 123 9.90 -21.13 5.44
CA ARG A 123 10.34 -20.66 4.11
C ARG A 123 9.27 -19.84 3.40
N ALA A 124 8.05 -19.92 3.89
CA ALA A 124 6.89 -19.18 3.44
C ALA A 124 5.99 -18.91 4.65
N PHE A 125 4.94 -18.12 4.45
CA PHE A 125 3.90 -17.93 5.44
C PHE A 125 2.54 -17.71 4.78
N VAL A 126 1.49 -18.15 5.46
CA VAL A 126 0.11 -17.82 5.13
C VAL A 126 -0.32 -16.66 6.00
N ARG A 127 -0.68 -15.55 5.36
CA ARG A 127 -1.01 -14.30 6.02
C ARG A 127 -2.51 -14.07 5.99
N PHE A 128 -3.08 -13.68 7.13
CA PHE A 128 -4.49 -13.36 7.29
C PHE A 128 -4.62 -11.88 7.63
N ARG A 129 -5.44 -11.13 6.88
CA ARG A 129 -5.58 -9.67 7.04
C ARG A 129 -7.03 -9.23 6.95
N VAL A 130 -7.42 -8.23 7.73
CA VAL A 130 -8.72 -7.56 7.57
C VAL A 130 -8.52 -6.25 6.83
N SER A 131 -9.31 -6.01 5.78
CA SER A 131 -9.26 -4.79 4.96
C SER A 131 -10.59 -4.05 4.98
N TYR A 132 -10.52 -2.74 5.20
CA TYR A 132 -11.68 -1.84 5.09
C TYR A 132 -11.90 -1.35 3.67
N LEU A 133 -10.89 -1.45 2.81
CA LEU A 133 -10.95 -0.93 1.46
C LEU A 133 -11.57 -1.93 0.46
N ILE A 134 -11.82 -3.15 0.89
CA ILE A 134 -12.32 -4.21 0.02
C ILE A 134 -13.58 -4.79 0.67
N PRO A 135 -14.77 -4.51 0.11
CA PRO A 135 -16.02 -4.88 0.74
C PRO A 135 -16.16 -6.40 0.79
N ALA A 136 -16.76 -6.90 1.88
CA ALA A 136 -17.01 -8.32 2.05
C ALA A 136 -17.88 -8.90 0.91
N SER A 137 -18.79 -8.16 0.27
CA SER A 137 -19.60 -8.65 -0.86
C SER A 137 -19.47 -7.76 -2.10
N GLY A 138 -19.05 -8.32 -3.24
CA GLY A 138 -18.95 -7.62 -4.52
C GLY A 138 -20.28 -7.45 -5.27
N GLU A 139 -21.42 -7.63 -4.61
CA GLU A 139 -22.72 -7.78 -5.30
C GLU A 139 -23.50 -6.47 -5.50
N SER A 140 -23.08 -5.34 -4.93
CA SER A 140 -23.70 -4.05 -5.26
C SER A 140 -22.70 -2.88 -5.24
N ALA A 141 -22.93 -1.89 -6.11
CA ALA A 141 -22.20 -0.61 -6.11
C ALA A 141 -22.40 0.22 -4.82
N GLU A 142 -23.29 -0.25 -3.93
CA GLU A 142 -23.61 0.33 -2.62
C GLU A 142 -22.94 -0.43 -1.47
N ALA A 143 -22.29 -1.58 -1.74
CA ALA A 143 -21.38 -2.26 -0.81
C ALA A 143 -20.09 -1.43 -0.70
N ARG A 144 -20.24 -0.26 -0.07
CA ARG A 144 -19.21 0.73 0.20
C ARG A 144 -18.13 0.11 1.07
N PHE A 145 -16.94 0.70 1.03
CA PHE A 145 -15.84 0.46 1.97
C PHE A 145 -16.35 0.24 3.38
N ALA A 146 -15.68 -0.64 4.11
CA ALA A 146 -16.06 -0.93 5.47
C ALA A 146 -15.92 0.33 6.33
N SER A 147 -16.91 0.56 7.19
CA SER A 147 -16.86 1.70 8.11
C SER A 147 -15.83 1.44 9.22
N ALA A 148 -14.70 2.15 9.18
CA ALA A 148 -13.71 2.11 10.25
C ALA A 148 -14.31 2.54 11.61
N GLU A 149 -15.33 3.41 11.60
CA GLU A 149 -16.04 3.84 12.82
C GLU A 149 -16.87 2.73 13.45
N ASN A 150 -17.40 1.81 12.64
CA ASN A 150 -18.20 0.67 13.10
C ASN A 150 -17.32 -0.58 13.34
N ALA A 151 -16.00 -0.44 13.25
CA ALA A 151 -15.09 -1.57 13.39
C ALA A 151 -15.03 -2.06 14.84
N ASN A 152 -15.33 -3.33 15.03
CA ASN A 152 -15.08 -4.02 16.28
C ASN A 152 -13.75 -4.76 16.20
N ARG A 153 -12.68 -4.11 16.67
CA ARG A 153 -11.31 -4.63 16.56
C ARG A 153 -11.13 -5.98 17.25
N ALA A 154 -11.77 -6.17 18.41
CA ALA A 154 -11.73 -7.44 19.15
C ALA A 154 -12.39 -8.58 18.36
N GLU A 155 -13.52 -8.30 17.72
CA GLU A 155 -14.20 -9.25 16.82
C GLU A 155 -13.34 -9.61 15.61
N GLU A 156 -12.73 -8.61 14.96
CA GLU A 156 -11.87 -8.79 13.78
C GLU A 156 -10.66 -9.69 14.09
N ILE A 157 -9.85 -9.34 15.10
CA ILE A 157 -8.68 -10.15 15.44
C ILE A 157 -9.09 -11.51 16.02
N GLY A 158 -10.17 -11.59 16.80
CA GLY A 158 -10.70 -12.86 17.29
C GLY A 158 -11.15 -13.78 16.15
N TRP A 159 -11.69 -13.22 15.06
CA TRP A 159 -12.01 -13.96 13.85
C TRP A 159 -10.74 -14.44 13.13
N LEU A 160 -9.72 -13.58 13.00
CA LEU A 160 -8.43 -13.97 12.40
C LEU A 160 -7.76 -15.11 13.16
N LEU A 161 -7.80 -15.10 14.50
CA LEU A 161 -7.26 -16.18 15.33
C LEU A 161 -7.90 -17.53 15.00
N ARG A 162 -9.24 -17.57 14.89
CA ARG A 162 -9.95 -18.80 14.52
C ARG A 162 -9.58 -19.25 13.12
N ALA A 163 -9.47 -18.31 12.16
CA ALA A 163 -9.12 -18.63 10.78
C ALA A 163 -7.69 -19.17 10.67
N ALA A 164 -6.73 -18.58 11.39
CA ALA A 164 -5.37 -19.09 11.48
C ALA A 164 -5.31 -20.47 12.14
N ALA A 165 -6.07 -20.69 13.23
CA ALA A 165 -6.12 -21.97 13.94
C ALA A 165 -6.72 -23.13 13.11
N SER A 166 -7.45 -22.83 12.04
CA SER A 166 -7.91 -23.82 11.05
C SER A 166 -6.75 -24.53 10.34
N LEU A 167 -5.58 -23.88 10.25
CA LEU A 167 -4.39 -24.46 9.62
C LEU A 167 -3.64 -25.45 10.54
N ARG A 168 -4.11 -25.70 11.77
CA ARG A 168 -3.46 -26.62 12.73
C ARG A 168 -3.29 -28.06 12.22
N GLY A 169 -4.10 -28.47 11.23
CA GLY A 169 -4.04 -29.79 10.62
C GLY A 169 -3.11 -29.87 9.40
N MET A 170 -2.52 -28.75 8.97
CA MET A 170 -1.61 -28.70 7.84
C MET A 170 -0.22 -29.18 8.28
N PRO A 171 0.37 -30.23 7.67
CA PRO A 171 1.67 -30.75 8.09
C PRO A 171 2.82 -29.74 7.98
N THR A 172 2.68 -28.75 7.09
CA THR A 172 3.69 -27.72 6.85
C THR A 172 3.56 -26.53 7.80
N ALA A 173 2.48 -26.42 8.59
CA ALA A 173 2.29 -25.33 9.54
C ALA A 173 3.17 -25.51 10.79
N LEU A 174 4.10 -24.57 10.99
CA LEU A 174 5.11 -24.63 12.03
C LEU A 174 4.70 -23.84 13.27
N ALA A 175 4.22 -22.61 13.09
CA ALA A 175 3.89 -21.70 14.18
C ALA A 175 2.88 -20.64 13.76
N TYR A 176 2.08 -20.20 14.72
CA TYR A 176 1.34 -18.95 14.65
C TYR A 176 2.24 -17.80 15.07
N PHE A 177 2.21 -16.71 14.30
CA PHE A 177 2.93 -15.49 14.57
C PHE A 177 1.98 -14.28 14.54
N ASN A 178 1.93 -13.53 15.64
CA ASN A 178 1.29 -12.22 15.69
C ASN A 178 2.38 -11.14 15.67
N PRO A 179 2.53 -10.40 14.55
CA PRO A 179 3.55 -9.36 14.46
C PRO A 179 3.28 -8.16 15.37
N ALA A 180 2.01 -7.88 15.71
CA ALA A 180 1.62 -6.75 16.56
C ALA A 180 2.02 -6.93 18.02
N SER A 181 2.14 -8.18 18.49
CA SER A 181 2.47 -8.52 19.88
C SER A 181 3.76 -9.30 20.03
N GLU A 182 4.54 -9.47 18.96
CA GLU A 182 5.77 -10.27 18.98
C GLU A 182 5.53 -11.66 19.59
N MET A 183 4.36 -12.22 19.26
CA MET A 183 3.84 -13.46 19.83
C MET A 183 4.12 -14.61 18.88
N LEU A 184 4.67 -15.70 19.42
CA LEU A 184 4.91 -16.92 18.69
C LEU A 184 4.29 -18.09 19.47
N LEU A 185 3.38 -18.82 18.84
CA LEU A 185 2.70 -19.97 19.44
C LEU A 185 2.80 -21.18 18.53
N SER A 186 2.86 -22.37 19.09
CA SER A 186 2.62 -23.57 18.30
C SER A 186 1.16 -23.58 17.83
N MET A 187 0.86 -24.27 16.73
CA MET A 187 -0.52 -24.36 16.24
C MET A 187 -1.46 -25.01 17.26
N GLN A 188 -0.97 -26.00 18.03
CA GLN A 188 -1.71 -26.57 19.16
C GLN A 188 -1.88 -25.58 20.31
N GLY A 189 -0.87 -24.76 20.60
CA GLY A 189 -0.94 -23.72 21.63
C GLY A 189 -2.01 -22.68 21.31
N LEU A 190 -2.02 -22.16 20.08
CA LEU A 190 -3.06 -21.26 19.60
C LEU A 190 -4.46 -21.89 19.73
N ALA A 191 -4.64 -23.11 19.24
CA ALA A 191 -5.92 -23.81 19.32
C ALA A 191 -6.37 -24.01 20.79
N GLY A 192 -5.44 -24.35 21.68
CA GLY A 192 -5.71 -24.51 23.11
C GLY A 192 -6.17 -23.21 23.77
N ILE A 193 -5.53 -22.08 23.48
CA ILE A 193 -5.93 -20.77 24.01
C ILE A 193 -7.33 -20.40 23.52
N ILE A 194 -7.63 -20.59 22.23
CA ILE A 194 -8.96 -20.30 21.67
C ILE A 194 -10.03 -21.19 22.30
N SER A 195 -9.77 -22.49 22.46
CA SER A 195 -10.70 -23.41 23.12
C SER A 195 -10.94 -23.02 24.57
N PHE A 196 -9.89 -22.69 25.32
CA PHE A 196 -10.00 -22.25 26.71
C PHE A 196 -10.85 -20.98 26.83
N ALA A 197 -10.55 -19.96 26.02
CA ALA A 197 -11.29 -18.69 26.01
C ALA A 197 -12.78 -18.91 25.66
N PHE A 198 -13.07 -19.78 24.68
CA PHE A 198 -14.44 -20.14 24.32
C PHE A 198 -15.18 -20.85 25.47
N GLU A 199 -14.55 -21.82 26.14
CA GLU A 199 -15.14 -22.54 27.27
C GLU A 199 -15.45 -21.63 28.46
N HIS A 200 -14.58 -20.65 28.71
CA HIS A 200 -14.70 -19.71 29.83
C HIS A 200 -15.46 -18.42 29.47
N LYS A 201 -15.86 -18.26 28.20
CA LYS A 201 -16.53 -17.06 27.67
C LYS A 201 -15.72 -15.78 27.88
N THR A 202 -14.40 -15.88 27.79
CA THR A 202 -13.47 -14.75 27.86
C THR A 202 -12.87 -14.48 26.49
N TYR A 203 -12.21 -13.33 26.34
CA TYR A 203 -11.41 -13.05 25.17
C TYR A 203 -10.07 -13.84 25.20
N PRO A 204 -9.54 -14.37 24.07
CA PRO A 204 -8.26 -15.05 24.03
C PRO A 204 -7.07 -14.06 24.07
N VAL A 205 -6.94 -13.32 25.17
CA VAL A 205 -5.92 -12.26 25.37
C VAL A 205 -4.51 -12.81 25.15
N GLU A 206 -4.26 -14.04 25.61
CA GLU A 206 -2.97 -14.72 25.53
C GLU A 206 -2.55 -15.09 24.09
N ALA A 207 -3.46 -14.96 23.11
CA ALA A 207 -3.14 -15.12 21.69
C ALA A 207 -2.95 -13.78 20.96
N VAL A 208 -3.33 -12.65 21.57
CA VAL A 208 -3.23 -11.33 20.94
C VAL A 208 -2.23 -10.40 21.60
N CYS A 209 -2.05 -10.49 22.93
CA CYS A 209 -1.19 -9.60 23.69
C CYS A 209 -0.17 -10.41 24.49
N ARG A 210 1.09 -10.03 24.38
CA ARG A 210 2.18 -10.68 25.11
C ARG A 210 2.53 -9.85 26.32
N VAL A 211 2.63 -10.50 27.48
CA VAL A 211 3.17 -9.90 28.70
C VAL A 211 4.61 -10.35 28.87
N ARG A 212 5.51 -9.40 29.14
CA ARG A 212 6.96 -9.64 29.30
C ARG A 212 7.47 -8.89 30.51
N GLY A 213 8.47 -9.44 31.19
CA GLY A 213 9.04 -8.80 32.37
C GLY A 213 10.56 -8.87 32.40
N CYS A 214 11.19 -7.81 32.87
CA CYS A 214 12.63 -7.71 33.03
C CYS A 214 12.99 -7.15 34.42
N LYS A 215 14.25 -7.36 34.83
CA LYS A 215 14.82 -6.56 35.92
C LYS A 215 15.38 -5.28 35.31
N VAL A 216 15.10 -4.15 35.93
CA VAL A 216 15.64 -2.86 35.53
C VAL A 216 17.02 -2.69 36.18
N ASP A 217 17.09 -2.94 37.49
CA ASP A 217 18.31 -3.01 38.28
C ASP A 217 18.17 -4.01 39.45
N GLU A 218 18.94 -3.82 40.54
CA GLU A 218 18.88 -4.69 41.71
C GLU A 218 17.57 -4.54 42.51
N GLU A 219 16.97 -3.35 42.47
CA GLU A 219 15.76 -2.98 43.24
C GLU A 219 14.51 -2.96 42.35
N TRP A 220 14.62 -2.44 41.13
CA TRP A 220 13.50 -2.20 40.24
C TRP A 220 13.24 -3.34 39.25
N SER A 221 11.95 -3.63 39.06
CA SER A 221 11.44 -4.53 38.03
C SER A 221 10.38 -3.85 37.18
N LEU A 222 10.23 -4.35 35.95
CA LEU A 222 9.26 -3.87 34.98
C LEU A 222 8.51 -5.06 34.38
N VAL A 223 7.20 -4.92 34.23
CA VAL A 223 6.36 -5.82 33.43
C VAL A 223 5.59 -4.98 32.42
N ASP A 224 5.58 -5.42 31.19
CA ASP A 224 5.11 -4.70 30.01
C ASP A 224 4.14 -5.58 29.20
N SER A 225 3.08 -4.99 28.66
CA SER A 225 2.21 -5.62 27.66
C SER A 225 2.53 -5.10 26.26
N ILE A 226 2.51 -5.97 25.25
CA ILE A 226 2.64 -5.58 23.86
C ILE A 226 1.51 -6.15 23.02
N GLY A 227 0.84 -5.27 22.26
CA GLY A 227 -0.18 -5.63 21.28
C GLY A 227 -1.60 -5.18 21.59
N MET A 228 -1.85 -4.50 22.72
CA MET A 228 -3.19 -3.99 23.04
C MET A 228 -3.67 -2.93 22.04
N GLU A 229 -2.75 -2.27 21.34
CA GLU A 229 -3.08 -1.28 20.30
C GLU A 229 -3.94 -1.88 19.17
N GLN A 230 -3.74 -3.17 18.87
CA GLN A 230 -4.55 -3.89 17.88
C GLN A 230 -6.02 -4.00 18.29
N LEU A 231 -6.32 -3.91 19.58
CA LEU A 231 -7.67 -3.86 20.13
C LEU A 231 -8.20 -2.42 20.31
N GLY A 232 -7.38 -1.41 19.99
CA GLY A 232 -7.70 -0.01 20.27
C GLY A 232 -7.55 0.38 21.73
N LEU A 233 -6.74 -0.37 22.49
CA LEU A 233 -6.44 -0.14 23.89
C LEU A 233 -4.96 0.23 24.05
N HIS A 234 -4.60 0.85 25.18
CA HIS A 234 -3.20 1.14 25.49
C HIS A 234 -2.47 -0.12 25.95
N ASP A 235 -1.19 -0.24 25.61
CA ASP A 235 -0.28 -1.15 26.29
C ASP A 235 0.07 -0.61 27.68
N HIS A 236 0.50 -1.47 28.60
CA HIS A 236 0.72 -1.15 30.00
C HIS A 236 2.13 -1.50 30.44
N GLU A 237 2.77 -0.60 31.16
CA GLU A 237 4.07 -0.79 31.80
C GLU A 237 3.90 -0.63 33.31
N PHE A 238 4.26 -1.65 34.10
CA PHE A 238 4.19 -1.63 35.57
C PHE A 238 5.60 -1.67 36.13
N ALA A 239 6.02 -0.57 36.77
CA ALA A 239 7.33 -0.45 37.40
C ALA A 239 7.23 -0.46 38.94
N TRP A 240 8.04 -1.28 39.60
CA TRP A 240 8.06 -1.36 41.06
C TRP A 240 9.43 -1.70 41.64
N ALA A 241 9.64 -1.31 42.90
CA ALA A 241 10.81 -1.64 43.72
C ALA A 241 10.47 -2.41 45.01
N ASP A 242 9.23 -2.88 45.16
CA ASP A 242 8.81 -3.63 46.33
C ASP A 242 9.24 -5.10 46.22
N ALA A 243 10.11 -5.54 47.14
CA ALA A 243 10.61 -6.90 47.18
C ALA A 243 9.53 -7.94 47.53
N ASP A 244 8.41 -7.51 48.13
CA ASP A 244 7.29 -8.39 48.47
C ASP A 244 6.39 -8.67 47.26
N VAL A 245 6.45 -7.86 46.19
CA VAL A 245 5.72 -8.09 44.95
C VAL A 245 6.59 -8.89 43.99
N THR A 246 6.20 -10.15 43.73
CA THR A 246 6.93 -10.98 42.77
C THR A 246 6.56 -10.62 41.34
N ARG A 247 7.49 -10.88 40.40
CA ARG A 247 7.21 -10.71 38.96
C ARG A 247 6.02 -11.53 38.50
N GLN A 248 5.85 -12.75 39.02
CA GLN A 248 4.75 -13.61 38.60
C GLN A 248 3.40 -13.03 39.01
N GLU A 249 3.25 -12.57 40.26
CA GLU A 249 2.03 -11.89 40.73
C GLU A 249 1.74 -10.65 39.87
N GLN A 250 2.77 -9.88 39.50
CA GLN A 250 2.59 -8.71 38.65
C GLN A 250 2.15 -9.07 37.21
N VAL A 251 2.69 -10.15 36.64
CA VAL A 251 2.27 -10.67 35.33
C VAL A 251 0.82 -11.14 35.37
N GLU A 252 0.45 -11.92 36.40
CA GLU A 252 -0.94 -12.39 36.58
C GLU A 252 -1.90 -11.22 36.76
N PHE A 253 -1.52 -10.22 37.55
CA PHE A 253 -2.28 -8.98 37.73
C PHE A 253 -2.49 -8.24 36.40
N LEU A 254 -1.41 -8.05 35.62
CA LEU A 254 -1.52 -7.38 34.32
C LEU A 254 -2.42 -8.16 33.37
N ILE A 255 -2.28 -9.49 33.25
CA ILE A 255 -3.16 -10.31 32.40
C ILE A 255 -4.63 -10.14 32.80
N ASN A 256 -4.94 -10.18 34.11
CA ASN A 256 -6.29 -9.95 34.60
C ASN A 256 -6.81 -8.54 34.28
N LEU A 257 -5.96 -7.52 34.35
CA LEU A 257 -6.31 -6.15 33.96
C LEU A 257 -6.60 -6.05 32.45
N LEU A 258 -5.85 -6.75 31.60
CA LEU A 258 -6.10 -6.78 30.16
C LEU A 258 -7.45 -7.44 29.85
N HIS A 259 -7.74 -8.60 30.46
CA HIS A 259 -9.06 -9.26 30.37
C HIS A 259 -10.18 -8.33 30.83
N TYR A 260 -10.01 -7.65 31.98
CA TYR A 260 -11.00 -6.70 32.49
C TYR A 260 -11.32 -5.59 31.47
N GLN A 261 -10.31 -4.95 30.89
CA GLN A 261 -10.51 -3.86 29.93
C GLN A 261 -11.25 -4.32 28.67
N ILE A 262 -10.96 -5.53 28.20
CA ILE A 262 -11.59 -6.09 26.99
C ILE A 262 -13.02 -6.53 27.29
N ASP A 263 -13.21 -7.39 28.29
CA ASP A 263 -14.51 -8.00 28.61
C ASP A 263 -15.54 -6.97 29.09
N HIS A 264 -15.08 -5.89 29.74
CA HIS A 264 -15.94 -4.81 30.24
C HIS A 264 -15.92 -3.55 29.38
N SER A 265 -15.16 -3.54 28.26
CA SER A 265 -14.99 -2.37 27.41
C SER A 265 -14.64 -1.11 28.21
N ALA A 266 -13.71 -1.26 29.15
CA ALA A 266 -13.36 -0.27 30.17
C ALA A 266 -11.93 0.24 29.97
N PRO A 267 -11.67 1.09 28.94
CA PRO A 267 -10.33 1.55 28.64
C PRO A 267 -9.74 2.36 29.80
N MET A 268 -8.49 2.09 30.14
CA MET A 268 -7.75 2.87 31.12
C MET A 268 -7.12 4.11 30.49
N MET A 269 -6.93 5.16 31.30
CA MET A 269 -6.34 6.44 30.87
C MET A 269 -5.39 6.98 31.96
N SER A 270 -4.58 7.99 31.59
CA SER A 270 -3.77 8.74 32.55
C SER A 270 -4.62 9.27 33.71
N GLY A 271 -4.10 9.15 34.93
CA GLY A 271 -4.76 9.54 36.17
C GLY A 271 -5.67 8.46 36.78
N HIS A 272 -5.98 7.37 36.06
CA HIS A 272 -6.69 6.22 36.64
C HIS A 272 -5.82 5.54 37.72
N THR A 273 -6.51 4.89 38.65
CA THR A 273 -5.89 4.12 39.72
C THR A 273 -6.44 2.70 39.78
N THR A 274 -5.64 1.77 40.28
CA THR A 274 -6.05 0.37 40.48
C THR A 274 -5.40 -0.22 41.73
N ASP A 275 -6.09 -1.13 42.39
CA ASP A 275 -5.56 -1.88 43.53
C ASP A 275 -4.83 -3.10 42.99
N GLY A 276 -3.50 -3.09 43.09
CA GLY A 276 -2.63 -4.16 42.62
C GLY A 276 -2.30 -5.19 43.71
N PRO A 277 -1.27 -6.02 43.49
CA PRO A 277 -0.83 -7.00 44.47
C PRO A 277 -0.58 -6.38 45.85
N HIS A 278 -0.95 -7.10 46.92
CA HIS A 278 -0.81 -6.69 48.33
C HIS A 278 -1.52 -5.37 48.69
N ASP A 279 -2.70 -5.12 48.08
CA ASP A 279 -3.53 -3.93 48.30
C ASP A 279 -2.78 -2.60 48.07
N LYS A 280 -1.78 -2.63 47.19
CA LYS A 280 -1.00 -1.45 46.82
C LYS A 280 -1.75 -0.66 45.76
N LEU A 281 -1.85 0.65 45.97
CA LEU A 281 -2.48 1.55 45.02
C LEU A 281 -1.50 1.89 43.88
N TRP A 282 -1.95 1.71 42.64
CA TRP A 282 -1.19 2.06 41.44
C TRP A 282 -1.84 3.21 40.71
N ARG A 283 -1.03 4.03 40.04
CA ARG A 283 -1.46 5.21 39.28
C ARG A 283 -0.90 5.18 37.87
N ALA A 284 -1.78 5.37 36.89
CA ALA A 284 -1.41 5.43 35.48
C ALA A 284 -0.98 6.84 35.07
N GLU A 285 0.08 6.90 34.27
CA GLU A 285 0.50 8.07 33.50
C GLU A 285 0.66 7.66 32.03
N ALA A 286 0.18 8.50 31.10
CA ALA A 286 0.32 8.21 29.68
C ALA A 286 1.71 8.61 29.19
N HIS A 287 2.44 7.66 28.60
CA HIS A 287 3.73 7.90 27.96
C HIS A 287 3.59 7.75 26.43
N GLU A 288 4.21 8.66 25.69
CA GLU A 288 4.22 8.63 24.22
C GLU A 288 5.15 7.54 23.65
N THR A 289 6.06 7.02 24.47
CA THR A 289 7.00 5.99 24.07
C THR A 289 7.27 5.06 25.26
N SER A 290 7.20 3.76 25.01
CA SER A 290 7.49 2.68 25.95
C SER A 290 8.95 2.65 26.36
N ILE A 291 9.21 2.13 27.54
CA ILE A 291 10.56 1.83 28.04
C ILE A 291 11.16 0.67 27.24
N MET A 292 10.34 -0.34 26.91
CA MET A 292 10.78 -1.51 26.13
C MET A 292 10.50 -1.37 24.64
N ILE A 293 11.47 -1.74 23.80
CA ILE A 293 11.32 -1.85 22.33
C ILE A 293 10.19 -2.84 21.98
N PRO A 294 9.34 -2.55 21.00
CA PRO A 294 9.37 -1.41 20.09
C PRO A 294 8.72 -0.16 20.71
N PRO A 295 9.13 1.05 20.27
CA PRO A 295 8.57 2.30 20.77
C PRO A 295 7.08 2.40 20.41
N ARG A 296 6.25 2.56 21.43
CA ARG A 296 4.79 2.70 21.30
C ARG A 296 4.19 3.46 22.49
N LYS A 297 2.94 3.91 22.35
CA LYS A 297 2.24 4.59 23.45
C LYS A 297 1.82 3.59 24.52
N VAL A 298 2.05 3.93 25.78
CA VAL A 298 1.74 3.06 26.92
C VAL A 298 1.13 3.85 28.08
N LEU A 299 0.46 3.14 28.97
CA LEU A 299 0.17 3.60 30.32
C LEU A 299 1.26 3.07 31.25
N HIS A 300 2.08 3.97 31.78
CA HIS A 300 3.08 3.68 32.79
C HIS A 300 2.45 3.75 34.18
N TRP A 301 2.54 2.67 34.93
CA TRP A 301 1.94 2.50 36.24
C TRP A 301 3.01 2.51 37.30
N THR A 302 2.85 3.44 38.23
CA THR A 302 3.72 3.58 39.40
C THR A 302 2.93 3.27 40.66
N MET A 303 3.59 2.60 41.60
CA MET A 303 3.00 2.23 42.88
C MET A 303 3.11 3.41 43.85
N ASP A 304 1.99 3.84 44.44
CA ASP A 304 1.94 4.97 45.37
C ASP A 304 2.82 4.68 46.61
N GLY A 305 3.63 5.66 47.01
CA GLY A 305 4.51 5.55 48.18
C GLY A 305 5.83 4.81 47.95
N THR A 306 6.20 4.51 46.69
CA THR A 306 7.50 3.93 46.35
C THR A 306 8.65 4.92 46.35
N ALA A 307 9.88 4.40 46.34
CA ALA A 307 11.08 5.17 46.08
C ALA A 307 11.00 5.85 44.71
N ALA A 308 11.79 6.91 44.50
CA ALA A 308 11.84 7.59 43.22
C ALA A 308 12.36 6.65 42.13
N GLU A 309 11.66 6.59 41.00
CA GLU A 309 12.06 5.73 39.88
C GLU A 309 13.46 6.10 39.34
N PRO A 310 14.26 5.09 38.94
CA PRO A 310 15.49 5.28 38.17
C PRO A 310 15.27 6.10 36.91
N ALA A 311 16.30 6.82 36.47
CA ALA A 311 16.22 7.67 35.28
C ALA A 311 15.82 6.89 34.00
N ILE A 312 16.20 5.61 33.89
CA ILE A 312 15.85 4.73 32.76
C ILE A 312 14.34 4.45 32.64
N LEU A 313 13.57 4.60 33.72
CA LEU A 313 12.11 4.46 33.70
C LEU A 313 11.39 5.79 33.47
N LYS A 314 12.10 6.92 33.67
CA LYS A 314 11.59 8.28 33.47
C LYS A 314 11.84 8.82 32.07
N GLN A 315 12.89 8.34 31.41
CA GLN A 315 13.24 8.75 30.06
C GLN A 315 12.75 7.66 29.09
N PRO A 316 11.82 7.98 28.19
CA PRO A 316 11.55 7.09 27.08
C PRO A 316 12.85 6.87 26.31
N GLN A 317 13.11 5.65 25.84
CA GLN A 317 14.21 5.45 24.90
C GLN A 317 13.96 6.38 23.71
N GLU A 318 14.78 7.43 23.56
CA GLU A 318 14.96 8.07 22.26
C GLU A 318 15.34 6.92 21.32
N ALA A 319 14.47 6.65 20.35
CA ALA A 319 14.65 5.58 19.39
C ALA A 319 16.09 5.69 18.89
N ALA A 320 16.90 4.67 19.18
CA ALA A 320 18.30 4.64 18.82
C ALA A 320 18.41 4.71 17.29
N SER A 321 18.43 5.94 16.76
CA SER A 321 19.06 6.23 15.50
C SER A 321 20.52 5.88 15.74
N SER A 322 20.95 4.84 15.03
CA SER A 322 22.35 4.58 14.77
C SER A 322 22.94 5.74 13.96
N GLU A 323 23.09 6.90 14.58
CA GLU A 323 23.96 7.97 14.11
C GLU A 323 25.32 7.77 14.77
N SER A 324 26.19 7.11 14.03
CA SER A 324 27.62 7.13 14.28
C SER A 324 28.11 8.59 14.25
N ASN A 325 28.71 9.03 15.36
CA ASN A 325 29.62 10.17 15.50
C ASN A 325 30.10 10.78 14.17
N LEU A 326 29.51 11.90 13.77
CA LEU A 326 30.13 12.87 12.86
C LEU A 326 30.11 14.23 13.55
N GLU A 327 31.21 14.51 14.26
CA GLU A 327 31.56 15.87 14.66
C GLU A 327 31.72 16.73 13.40
N ILE A 328 30.71 17.55 13.08
CA ILE A 328 30.85 18.63 12.11
C ILE A 328 31.28 19.88 12.86
N ALA A 329 32.52 20.28 12.58
CA ALA A 329 33.14 21.50 13.05
C ALA A 329 32.30 22.74 12.70
N SER A 330 32.02 23.56 13.71
CA SER A 330 31.38 24.86 13.59
C SER A 330 32.32 25.87 12.94
N GLY A 331 32.23 25.97 11.61
CA GLY A 331 32.76 27.09 10.83
C GLY A 331 31.66 28.13 10.59
N SER A 332 31.84 29.33 11.12
CA SER A 332 30.93 30.47 11.02
C SER A 332 30.87 31.09 9.63
N GLU A 333 29.68 31.16 9.02
CA GLU A 333 29.31 32.16 8.00
C GLU A 333 27.94 32.78 8.36
N PRO A 334 27.75 34.12 8.22
CA PRO A 334 26.53 34.79 8.65
C PRO A 334 25.53 35.08 7.51
N ASP A 335 24.25 35.23 7.90
CA ASP A 335 23.18 36.01 7.24
C ASP A 335 22.41 35.48 6.01
N GLN A 336 22.24 34.16 5.84
CA GLN A 336 21.18 33.60 4.97
C GLN A 336 20.02 32.91 5.71
N GLN A 337 20.11 32.75 7.04
CA GLN A 337 19.14 31.96 7.81
C GLN A 337 17.85 32.71 8.19
N SER A 338 17.78 34.05 8.05
CA SER A 338 16.59 34.80 8.51
C SER A 338 15.46 34.87 7.47
N THR A 339 15.75 34.86 6.17
CA THR A 339 14.74 35.02 5.10
C THR A 339 13.99 33.74 4.77
N VAL A 340 14.67 32.58 4.84
CA VAL A 340 14.07 31.26 4.61
C VAL A 340 12.99 30.94 5.65
N SER A 341 13.13 31.45 6.88
CA SER A 341 12.13 31.29 7.93
C SER A 341 10.83 32.05 7.63
N GLU A 342 10.88 33.27 7.09
CA GLU A 342 9.68 34.08 6.86
C GLU A 342 8.82 33.54 5.70
N ALA A 343 9.45 33.17 4.58
CA ALA A 343 8.75 32.58 3.44
C ALA A 343 8.10 31.24 3.79
N THR A 344 8.81 30.39 4.54
CA THR A 344 8.29 29.11 5.03
C THR A 344 7.10 29.32 5.97
N GLN A 345 7.20 30.25 6.93
CA GLN A 345 6.09 30.57 7.83
C GLN A 345 4.88 31.14 7.08
N ALA A 346 5.08 31.95 6.05
CA ALA A 346 4.01 32.44 5.21
C ALA A 346 3.32 31.29 4.45
N ALA A 347 4.09 30.37 3.89
CA ALA A 347 3.58 29.18 3.21
C ALA A 347 2.79 28.27 4.16
N ILE A 348 3.27 28.06 5.39
CA ILE A 348 2.56 27.29 6.42
C ILE A 348 1.18 27.91 6.71
N LYS A 349 1.11 29.23 6.94
CA LYS A 349 -0.16 29.92 7.20
C LYS A 349 -1.15 29.78 6.04
N ILE A 350 -0.66 29.86 4.80
CA ILE A 350 -1.48 29.65 3.61
C ILE A 350 -1.97 28.19 3.55
N ALA A 351 -1.09 27.23 3.80
CA ALA A 351 -1.43 25.81 3.80
C ALA A 351 -2.48 25.48 4.89
N GLU A 352 -2.32 25.99 6.11
CA GLU A 352 -3.30 25.87 7.19
C GLU A 352 -4.68 26.40 6.78
N SER A 353 -4.72 27.60 6.19
CA SER A 353 -5.98 28.20 5.73
C SER A 353 -6.67 27.38 4.64
N ILE A 354 -5.91 26.76 3.74
CA ILE A 354 -6.44 25.92 2.66
C ILE A 354 -6.91 24.56 3.22
N LEU A 355 -6.11 23.94 4.08
CA LEU A 355 -6.45 22.66 4.72
C LEU A 355 -7.69 22.78 5.60
N ALA A 356 -7.87 23.91 6.30
CA ALA A 356 -9.08 24.21 7.06
C ALA A 356 -10.34 24.27 6.19
N ALA A 357 -10.21 24.58 4.89
CA ALA A 357 -11.29 24.57 3.91
C ALA A 357 -11.42 23.23 3.15
N GLY A 358 -10.60 22.22 3.49
CA GLY A 358 -10.40 20.99 2.74
C GLY A 358 -11.69 20.23 2.42
N ASP A 359 -12.56 20.00 3.41
CA ASP A 359 -13.82 19.28 3.19
C ASP A 359 -14.75 20.01 2.22
N GLY A 360 -14.80 21.34 2.33
CA GLY A 360 -15.58 22.18 1.42
C GLY A 360 -15.04 22.11 -0.01
N ILE A 361 -13.71 22.15 -0.18
CA ILE A 361 -13.03 22.02 -1.47
C ILE A 361 -13.31 20.65 -2.07
N ARG A 362 -13.13 19.57 -1.30
CA ARG A 362 -13.36 18.18 -1.72
C ARG A 362 -14.79 18.00 -2.21
N ASN A 363 -15.78 18.43 -1.42
CA ASN A 363 -17.19 18.28 -1.78
C ASN A 363 -17.55 18.99 -3.09
N ARG A 364 -17.04 20.22 -3.30
CA ARG A 364 -17.23 20.95 -4.57
C ARG A 364 -16.53 20.28 -5.74
N ALA A 365 -15.32 19.77 -5.53
CA ALA A 365 -14.57 19.04 -6.54
C ALA A 365 -15.30 17.76 -6.98
N SER A 366 -15.76 16.96 -6.02
CA SER A 366 -16.55 15.75 -6.28
C SER A 366 -17.82 16.05 -7.06
N ALA A 367 -18.58 17.08 -6.65
CA ALA A 367 -19.79 17.51 -7.36
C ALA A 367 -19.49 17.99 -8.79
N TRP A 368 -18.37 18.68 -8.98
CA TRP A 368 -17.92 19.12 -10.30
C TRP A 368 -17.52 17.93 -11.19
N VAL A 369 -16.73 16.97 -10.71
CA VAL A 369 -16.32 15.79 -11.50
C VAL A 369 -17.55 14.96 -11.94
N LEU A 370 -18.58 14.86 -11.09
CA LEU A 370 -19.83 14.17 -11.42
C LEU A 370 -20.78 14.98 -12.30
N SER A 371 -20.49 16.26 -12.53
CA SER A 371 -21.39 17.15 -13.28
C SER A 371 -21.40 16.84 -14.78
N LYS A 372 -22.53 17.18 -15.42
CA LYS A 372 -22.68 17.11 -16.87
C LYS A 372 -21.61 17.96 -17.58
N SER A 373 -21.26 19.13 -17.03
CA SER A 373 -20.25 20.01 -17.63
C SER A 373 -18.86 19.37 -17.62
N PHE A 374 -18.44 18.71 -16.53
CA PHE A 374 -17.20 17.93 -16.51
C PHE A 374 -17.17 16.89 -17.63
N ARG A 375 -18.21 16.06 -17.70
CA ARG A 375 -18.31 14.98 -18.69
C ARG A 375 -18.30 15.47 -20.14
N GLU A 376 -19.05 16.53 -20.45
CA GLU A 376 -19.24 16.98 -21.83
C GLU A 376 -18.16 17.94 -22.31
N THR A 377 -17.51 18.63 -21.38
CA THR A 377 -16.65 19.79 -21.69
C THR A 377 -15.19 19.53 -21.36
N PHE A 378 -14.88 18.75 -20.33
CA PHE A 378 -13.53 18.68 -19.76
C PHE A 378 -12.93 17.28 -19.71
N TYR A 379 -13.76 16.24 -19.71
CA TYR A 379 -13.29 14.86 -19.68
C TYR A 379 -12.29 14.56 -20.81
N ASP A 380 -12.56 15.02 -22.03
CA ASP A 380 -11.69 14.84 -23.20
C ASP A 380 -10.39 15.69 -23.12
N ASP A 381 -10.40 16.79 -22.34
CA ASP A 381 -9.29 17.74 -22.18
C ASP A 381 -8.42 17.47 -20.95
N ALA A 382 -8.97 16.79 -19.95
CA ALA A 382 -8.22 16.30 -18.80
C ALA A 382 -7.15 15.32 -19.28
N HIS A 383 -7.46 14.57 -20.36
CA HIS A 383 -6.56 13.62 -20.99
C HIS A 383 -6.59 13.72 -22.52
N PRO A 384 -5.85 14.68 -23.10
CA PRO A 384 -5.65 14.70 -24.54
C PRO A 384 -4.41 13.88 -24.90
N PRO A 385 -4.46 13.03 -25.94
CA PRO A 385 -3.29 12.31 -26.45
C PRO A 385 -2.35 13.22 -27.28
N LEU A 386 -2.37 14.55 -27.03
CA LEU A 386 -1.65 15.54 -27.83
C LEU A 386 -0.14 15.54 -27.60
N SER A 387 0.33 15.20 -26.39
CA SER A 387 1.75 14.95 -26.15
C SER A 387 2.25 13.83 -27.06
N VAL A 388 1.48 12.74 -27.17
CA VAL A 388 1.76 11.59 -28.05
C VAL A 388 1.73 11.99 -29.53
N ARG A 389 0.77 12.81 -29.98
CA ARG A 389 0.78 13.33 -31.36
C ARG A 389 2.00 14.19 -31.65
N HIS A 390 2.41 15.05 -30.71
CA HIS A 390 3.60 15.88 -30.86
C HIS A 390 4.90 15.06 -30.80
N ILE A 391 4.93 13.99 -29.99
CA ILE A 391 6.03 13.01 -29.94
C ILE A 391 6.10 12.24 -31.28
N TYR A 392 4.99 11.74 -31.82
CA TYR A 392 4.95 11.09 -33.14
C TYR A 392 5.37 12.06 -34.25
N LYS A 393 4.92 13.31 -34.22
CA LYS A 393 5.35 14.33 -35.19
C LYS A 393 6.81 14.76 -35.05
N ARG A 394 7.45 14.48 -33.91
CA ARG A 394 8.89 14.71 -33.68
C ARG A 394 9.74 13.48 -34.06
N GLY A 395 9.22 12.27 -33.86
CA GLY A 395 9.95 11.01 -34.07
C GLY A 395 9.63 10.27 -35.37
N MET A 396 8.61 10.67 -36.12
CA MET A 396 8.15 9.99 -37.33
C MET A 396 7.86 10.98 -38.46
N SER A 397 7.73 10.48 -39.68
CA SER A 397 7.30 11.30 -40.81
C SER A 397 5.88 11.83 -40.57
N LYS A 398 5.53 12.98 -41.17
CA LYS A 398 4.21 13.61 -40.99
C LYS A 398 3.06 12.66 -41.36
N GLU A 399 3.25 11.82 -42.38
CA GLU A 399 2.26 10.84 -42.82
C GLU A 399 2.15 9.65 -41.86
N GLU A 400 3.27 9.06 -41.40
CA GLU A 400 3.25 8.00 -40.37
C GLU A 400 2.71 8.50 -39.04
N ALA A 401 3.05 9.73 -38.64
CA ALA A 401 2.53 10.31 -37.42
C ALA A 401 1.01 10.51 -37.51
N GLU A 402 0.47 10.87 -38.67
CA GLU A 402 -0.99 10.97 -38.87
C GLU A 402 -1.67 9.60 -38.99
N GLU A 403 -1.02 8.60 -39.57
CA GLU A 403 -1.54 7.23 -39.67
C GLU A 403 -1.52 6.51 -38.32
N THR A 404 -0.38 6.56 -37.61
CA THR A 404 -0.23 6.04 -36.24
C THR A 404 -1.16 6.77 -35.28
N TRP A 405 -1.33 8.09 -35.44
CA TRP A 405 -2.33 8.85 -34.69
C TRP A 405 -3.75 8.38 -34.95
N LYS A 406 -4.13 8.11 -36.20
CA LYS A 406 -5.45 7.55 -36.53
C LYS A 406 -5.68 6.17 -35.91
N THR A 407 -4.65 5.32 -35.82
CA THR A 407 -4.74 4.02 -35.15
C THR A 407 -4.86 4.14 -33.63
N HIS A 408 -4.17 5.10 -33.03
CA HIS A 408 -4.14 5.31 -31.57
C HIS A 408 -5.24 6.25 -31.07
N GLN A 409 -5.96 6.94 -31.96
CA GLN A 409 -7.13 7.76 -31.63
C GLN A 409 -8.21 6.96 -30.87
N ILE A 410 -8.24 5.64 -31.10
CA ILE A 410 -9.14 4.69 -30.44
C ILE A 410 -8.90 4.62 -28.91
N PHE A 411 -7.70 4.96 -28.42
CA PHE A 411 -7.35 4.97 -26.99
C PHE A 411 -7.69 6.26 -26.26
N GLY A 412 -8.01 7.35 -26.99
CA GLY A 412 -8.49 8.62 -26.44
C GLY A 412 -10.01 8.74 -26.38
N ILE A 413 -10.74 7.70 -26.79
CA ILE A 413 -12.19 7.64 -26.68
C ILE A 413 -12.53 7.45 -25.20
N GLN A 414 -13.65 8.05 -24.77
CA GLN A 414 -14.26 7.84 -23.47
C GLN A 414 -14.42 6.35 -23.17
N SER A 415 -13.36 5.72 -22.66
CA SER A 415 -13.43 4.33 -22.25
C SER A 415 -14.36 4.32 -21.04
N PRO A 416 -15.40 3.49 -21.04
CA PRO A 416 -16.24 3.35 -19.86
C PRO A 416 -15.41 3.08 -18.60
N GLN A 417 -14.23 2.46 -18.76
CA GLN A 417 -13.25 2.23 -17.71
C GLN A 417 -12.66 3.54 -17.14
N LEU A 418 -12.18 4.46 -17.99
CA LEU A 418 -11.61 5.73 -17.54
C LEU A 418 -12.70 6.64 -16.95
N TRP A 419 -13.89 6.66 -17.55
CA TRP A 419 -15.01 7.38 -16.96
C TRP A 419 -15.39 6.80 -15.58
N ALA A 420 -15.41 5.47 -15.44
CA ALA A 420 -15.61 4.82 -14.15
C ALA A 420 -14.50 5.15 -13.15
N GLN A 421 -13.23 5.30 -13.59
CA GLN A 421 -12.15 5.79 -12.72
C GLN A 421 -12.42 7.22 -12.24
N TYR A 422 -12.95 8.10 -13.08
CA TYR A 422 -13.34 9.46 -12.68
C TYR A 422 -14.55 9.51 -11.74
N GLN A 423 -15.53 8.63 -11.95
CA GLN A 423 -16.65 8.50 -11.04
C GLN A 423 -16.18 8.01 -9.67
N ARG A 424 -15.27 7.03 -9.63
CA ARG A 424 -14.60 6.61 -8.39
C ARG A 424 -13.76 7.73 -7.80
N LEU A 425 -13.00 8.47 -8.62
CA LEU A 425 -12.22 9.62 -8.19
C LEU A 425 -13.08 10.64 -7.44
N ALA A 426 -14.29 10.91 -7.93
CA ALA A 426 -15.22 11.83 -7.26
C ALA A 426 -15.69 11.34 -5.88
N VAL A 427 -15.78 10.03 -5.66
CA VAL A 427 -16.33 9.44 -4.43
C VAL A 427 -15.22 9.08 -3.44
N GLU A 428 -14.17 8.44 -3.93
CA GLU A 428 -13.10 7.79 -3.17
C GLU A 428 -11.82 8.64 -3.20
N GLY A 429 -11.77 9.68 -4.03
CA GLY A 429 -10.59 10.51 -4.19
C GLY A 429 -10.25 11.27 -2.93
N ILE A 430 -8.95 11.37 -2.69
CA ILE A 430 -8.37 12.21 -1.65
C ILE A 430 -8.04 13.58 -2.25
N LEU A 431 -8.31 14.62 -1.48
CA LEU A 431 -7.91 15.97 -1.82
C LEU A 431 -6.42 16.11 -1.51
N CYS A 432 -5.62 16.41 -2.53
CA CYS A 432 -4.20 16.68 -2.38
C CYS A 432 -3.89 18.11 -2.86
N PHE A 433 -2.82 18.67 -2.32
CA PHE A 433 -2.31 19.97 -2.72
C PHE A 433 -0.88 19.80 -3.22
N GLY A 434 -0.64 20.22 -4.46
CA GLY A 434 0.66 20.11 -5.09
C GLY A 434 1.29 21.46 -5.40
N THR A 435 2.62 21.49 -5.44
CA THR A 435 3.41 22.64 -5.86
C THR A 435 3.95 22.41 -7.27
N LEU A 436 3.85 23.42 -8.13
CA LEU A 436 4.41 23.38 -9.47
C LEU A 436 5.93 23.40 -9.41
N MET A 437 6.59 22.43 -10.04
CA MET A 437 8.05 22.40 -10.17
C MET A 437 8.43 22.96 -11.54
N VAL A 438 8.15 22.20 -12.62
CA VAL A 438 8.43 22.61 -14.01
C VAL A 438 7.14 22.72 -14.79
N HIS A 439 7.00 23.81 -15.55
CA HIS A 439 5.88 24.00 -16.46
C HIS A 439 6.33 24.12 -17.91
N ASN A 440 5.49 23.62 -18.81
CA ASN A 440 5.67 23.85 -20.24
C ASN A 440 5.69 25.37 -20.55
N PRO A 441 6.55 25.89 -21.43
CA PRO A 441 6.52 27.31 -21.80
C PRO A 441 5.16 27.75 -22.39
N ASN A 442 4.42 26.83 -23.02
CA ASN A 442 3.07 27.10 -23.52
C ASN A 442 2.04 27.33 -22.41
N PHE A 443 2.38 27.01 -21.16
CA PHE A 443 1.52 27.23 -19.99
C PHE A 443 1.16 28.70 -19.81
N LEU A 444 2.07 29.62 -20.17
CA LEU A 444 1.83 31.06 -20.08
C LEU A 444 1.14 31.63 -21.32
N THR A 445 1.45 31.10 -22.51
CA THR A 445 0.96 31.66 -23.78
C THR A 445 -0.44 31.19 -24.14
N ASN A 446 -0.86 30.00 -23.68
CA ASN A 446 -2.16 29.42 -23.96
C ASN A 446 -2.86 29.00 -22.66
N PRO A 447 -3.43 29.96 -21.90
CA PRO A 447 -3.86 29.69 -20.53
C PRO A 447 -5.03 28.69 -20.41
N ASN A 448 -5.78 28.47 -21.50
CA ASN A 448 -6.87 27.51 -21.58
C ASN A 448 -6.44 26.15 -22.16
N SER A 449 -5.18 25.97 -22.53
CA SER A 449 -4.67 24.65 -22.93
C SER A 449 -4.27 23.87 -21.69
N SER A 450 -4.66 22.60 -21.64
CA SER A 450 -4.00 21.62 -20.78
C SER A 450 -2.61 21.34 -21.36
N VAL A 451 -1.58 21.42 -20.51
CA VAL A 451 -0.19 21.11 -20.90
C VAL A 451 0.46 20.20 -19.86
N PRO A 452 1.40 19.32 -20.28
CA PRO A 452 2.20 18.54 -19.36
C PRO A 452 2.98 19.44 -18.40
N CYS A 453 2.86 19.17 -17.10
CA CYS A 453 3.61 19.80 -16.04
C CYS A 453 4.04 18.75 -15.03
N PHE A 454 5.03 19.11 -14.23
CA PHE A 454 5.54 18.28 -13.16
C PHE A 454 5.27 18.95 -11.82
N VAL A 455 4.64 18.20 -10.91
CA VAL A 455 4.11 18.71 -9.64
C VAL A 455 4.60 17.84 -8.50
N LEU A 456 4.99 18.47 -7.40
CA LEU A 456 5.32 17.76 -6.16
C LEU A 456 4.14 17.82 -5.19
N MET A 457 3.85 16.72 -4.52
CA MET A 457 2.84 16.62 -3.48
C MET A 457 3.47 16.01 -2.22
N ALA A 458 3.18 16.58 -1.06
CA ALA A 458 3.51 15.92 0.20
C ALA A 458 2.67 14.63 0.34
N TYR A 459 3.19 13.60 0.99
CA TYR A 459 2.38 12.42 1.29
C TYR A 459 1.44 12.70 2.47
N ASN A 460 1.98 13.25 3.55
CA ASN A 460 1.17 13.68 4.69
C ASN A 460 0.69 15.11 4.38
N MET A 461 -0.60 15.28 4.10
CA MET A 461 -1.23 16.56 3.77
C MET A 461 -1.39 17.47 5.01
N ASN A 462 -0.29 17.77 5.71
CA ASN A 462 -0.23 18.76 6.77
C ASN A 462 0.48 20.04 6.28
N ALA A 463 0.31 21.14 7.02
CA ALA A 463 0.78 22.45 6.57
C ALA A 463 2.31 22.56 6.46
N LEU A 464 3.03 21.94 7.39
CA LEU A 464 4.50 21.94 7.40
C LEU A 464 5.06 21.19 6.19
N ASP A 465 4.54 19.98 5.95
CA ASP A 465 5.01 19.12 4.86
C ASP A 465 4.69 19.73 3.49
N MET A 466 3.54 20.41 3.35
CA MET A 466 3.23 21.21 2.15
C MET A 466 4.24 22.35 1.93
N ALA A 467 4.62 23.06 3.00
CA ALA A 467 5.60 24.15 2.92
C ALA A 467 7.00 23.64 2.57
N ILE A 468 7.45 22.53 3.16
CA ILE A 468 8.75 21.92 2.85
C ILE A 468 8.76 21.35 1.42
N THR A 469 7.64 20.75 0.97
CA THR A 469 7.49 20.28 -0.42
C THR A 469 7.65 21.44 -1.42
N MET A 470 7.22 22.64 -1.07
CA MET A 470 7.45 23.84 -1.88
C MET A 470 8.95 24.15 -2.01
N GLY A 471 9.69 24.14 -0.90
CA GLY A 471 11.15 24.31 -0.95
C GLY A 471 11.86 23.23 -1.78
N CYS A 472 11.39 21.97 -1.69
CA CYS A 472 11.90 20.89 -2.54
C CYS A 472 11.63 21.13 -4.04
N ALA A 473 10.48 21.72 -4.37
CA ALA A 473 10.14 22.07 -5.76
C ALA A 473 11.07 23.16 -6.31
N ASP A 474 11.46 24.13 -5.48
CA ASP A 474 12.42 25.17 -5.84
C ASP A 474 13.81 24.56 -6.10
N ILE A 475 14.32 23.71 -5.19
CA ILE A 475 15.61 23.01 -5.37
C ILE A 475 15.62 22.19 -6.67
N LEU A 476 14.57 21.39 -6.92
CA LEU A 476 14.47 20.61 -8.15
C LEU A 476 14.39 21.48 -9.41
N THR A 477 13.78 22.65 -9.32
CA THR A 477 13.73 23.62 -10.41
C THR A 477 15.12 24.22 -10.68
N ASP A 478 15.87 24.53 -9.62
CA ASP A 478 17.24 25.04 -9.72
C ASP A 478 18.18 24.00 -10.31
N ILE A 479 18.06 22.72 -9.92
CA ILE A 479 18.80 21.62 -10.54
C ILE A 479 18.43 21.50 -12.03
N TYR A 480 17.12 21.50 -12.35
CA TYR A 480 16.63 21.36 -13.72
C TYR A 480 17.08 22.52 -14.64
N THR A 481 17.20 23.73 -14.09
CA THR A 481 17.64 24.93 -14.83
C THR A 481 19.16 25.14 -14.82
N GLY A 482 19.91 24.31 -14.08
CA GLY A 482 21.37 24.37 -13.95
C GLY A 482 21.87 25.49 -13.04
N ILE A 483 21.01 26.02 -12.17
CA ILE A 483 21.39 26.97 -11.10
C ILE A 483 22.11 26.22 -9.97
N GLU A 484 21.56 25.07 -9.55
CA GLU A 484 22.15 24.19 -8.53
C GLU A 484 22.92 23.04 -9.19
N SER A 485 24.03 22.60 -8.58
CA SER A 485 24.84 21.51 -9.12
C SER A 485 24.14 20.16 -8.94
N PRO A 486 24.06 19.30 -9.97
CA PRO A 486 23.59 17.91 -9.83
C PRO A 486 24.36 17.09 -8.80
N GLU A 487 25.59 17.50 -8.44
CA GLU A 487 26.42 16.83 -7.43
C GLU A 487 25.91 17.06 -5.99
N THR A 488 25.20 18.17 -5.73
CA THR A 488 24.65 18.49 -4.40
C THR A 488 23.51 17.53 -4.04
N PHE A 489 22.67 17.18 -5.02
CA PHE A 489 21.49 16.32 -4.86
C PHE A 489 21.39 15.30 -6.01
N PRO A 490 22.27 14.28 -6.03
CA PRO A 490 22.41 13.38 -7.18
C PRO A 490 21.15 12.55 -7.48
N LYS A 491 20.36 12.16 -6.46
CA LYS A 491 19.14 11.38 -6.67
C LYS A 491 17.99 12.27 -7.18
N LEU A 492 17.85 13.48 -6.65
CA LEU A 492 16.91 14.49 -7.16
C LEU A 492 17.28 14.91 -8.59
N ALA A 493 18.58 15.06 -8.89
CA ALA A 493 19.04 15.34 -10.25
C ALA A 493 18.72 14.21 -11.23
N ALA A 494 18.89 12.95 -10.82
CA ALA A 494 18.50 11.81 -11.64
C ALA A 494 16.99 11.79 -11.92
N LEU A 495 16.16 12.17 -10.95
CA LEU A 495 14.71 12.30 -11.11
C LEU A 495 14.34 13.46 -12.05
N ALA A 496 15.02 14.61 -11.91
CA ALA A 496 14.83 15.79 -12.76
C ALA A 496 15.32 15.59 -14.22
N ALA A 497 16.31 14.71 -14.44
CA ALA A 497 16.83 14.39 -15.76
C ALA A 497 15.82 13.63 -16.63
N ASP A 498 14.83 12.95 -16.03
CA ASP A 498 13.73 12.33 -16.75
C ASP A 498 12.52 13.27 -16.85
N ASP A 499 12.51 14.05 -17.93
CA ASP A 499 11.47 15.02 -18.30
C ASP A 499 10.33 14.42 -19.16
N THR A 500 10.36 13.10 -19.39
CA THR A 500 9.36 12.45 -20.23
C THR A 500 8.01 12.42 -19.54
N PHE A 501 6.95 12.93 -20.18
CA PHE A 501 5.62 12.92 -19.55
C PHE A 501 4.97 11.55 -19.65
N HIS A 502 4.62 10.97 -18.50
CA HIS A 502 3.82 9.74 -18.41
C HIS A 502 2.53 10.00 -17.64
N LEU A 503 1.38 9.66 -18.22
CA LEU A 503 0.10 9.89 -17.58
C LEU A 503 -0.01 9.10 -16.27
N PHE A 504 -0.41 9.77 -15.18
CA PHE A 504 -0.57 9.21 -13.83
C PHE A 504 0.71 8.70 -13.17
N ARG A 505 1.88 8.93 -13.78
CA ARG A 505 3.14 8.49 -13.20
C ARG A 505 3.39 9.23 -11.89
N ARG A 506 3.64 8.44 -10.84
CA ARG A 506 4.03 8.88 -9.51
C ARG A 506 5.46 8.39 -9.24
N ARG A 507 6.33 9.27 -8.74
CA ARG A 507 7.72 8.98 -8.38
C ARG A 507 7.95 9.45 -6.95
N VAL A 508 8.37 8.56 -6.07
CA VAL A 508 8.71 8.95 -4.69
C VAL A 508 10.05 9.68 -4.71
N LEU A 509 10.14 10.81 -4.01
CA LEU A 509 11.41 11.52 -3.87
C LEU A 509 12.33 10.80 -2.87
N PRO A 510 13.65 10.83 -3.08
CA PRO A 510 14.64 10.27 -2.16
C PRO A 510 14.57 10.96 -0.79
N THR A 511 14.17 10.23 0.24
CA THR A 511 13.98 10.78 1.60
C THR A 511 15.27 11.31 2.22
N ASP A 512 16.43 10.79 1.82
CA ASP A 512 17.72 11.25 2.29
C ASP A 512 18.10 12.64 1.74
N GLU A 513 17.57 13.03 0.58
CA GLU A 513 17.77 14.36 -0.02
C GLU A 513 16.59 15.31 0.24
N THR A 514 15.50 14.83 0.83
CA THR A 514 14.33 15.63 1.26
C THR A 514 14.19 15.73 2.79
N HIS A 515 15.27 15.46 3.55
CA HIS A 515 15.28 15.54 5.02
C HIS A 515 14.20 14.69 5.70
N GLY A 516 14.01 13.46 5.21
CA GLY A 516 13.02 12.51 5.72
C GLY A 516 11.59 12.79 5.23
N LEU A 517 11.36 13.87 4.47
CA LEU A 517 10.04 14.20 3.95
C LEU A 517 9.63 13.24 2.84
N LEU A 518 8.49 12.59 3.02
CA LEU A 518 7.90 11.75 1.98
C LEU A 518 7.12 12.62 0.98
N CYS A 519 7.75 12.91 -0.16
CA CYS A 519 7.13 13.61 -1.29
C CYS A 519 6.93 12.66 -2.47
N VAL A 520 5.90 12.95 -3.26
CA VAL A 520 5.65 12.28 -4.53
C VAL A 520 5.66 13.31 -5.65
N ALA A 521 6.48 13.06 -6.66
CA ALA A 521 6.48 13.76 -7.92
C ALA A 521 5.44 13.14 -8.85
N VAL A 522 4.61 13.97 -9.46
CA VAL A 522 3.46 13.54 -10.26
C VAL A 522 3.48 14.25 -11.60
N ASP A 523 3.38 13.47 -12.66
CA ASP A 523 3.20 13.96 -14.02
C ASP A 523 1.71 14.25 -14.26
N VAL A 524 1.36 15.53 -14.42
CA VAL A 524 -0.04 15.98 -14.57
C VAL A 524 -0.22 16.90 -15.77
N GLN A 525 -1.44 16.95 -16.30
CA GLN A 525 -1.85 17.99 -17.24
C GLN A 525 -2.42 19.17 -16.45
N LEU A 526 -1.82 20.35 -16.57
CA LEU A 526 -2.32 21.56 -15.91
C LEU A 526 -2.87 22.55 -16.92
N ARG A 527 -3.90 23.29 -16.49
CA ARG A 527 -4.44 24.45 -17.19
C ARG A 527 -4.16 25.71 -16.37
N LYS A 528 -3.54 26.72 -16.98
CA LYS A 528 -3.18 27.96 -16.28
C LYS A 528 -4.40 28.73 -15.79
N SER A 529 -5.50 28.74 -16.54
CA SER A 529 -6.75 29.39 -16.12
C SER A 529 -7.46 28.70 -14.94
N TRP A 530 -6.97 27.54 -14.51
CA TRP A 530 -7.44 26.81 -13.33
C TRP A 530 -6.53 26.98 -12.12
N MET A 531 -5.37 27.62 -12.30
CA MET A 531 -4.39 27.78 -11.23
C MET A 531 -4.92 28.69 -10.11
N PRO A 532 -4.47 28.46 -8.88
CA PRO A 532 -4.64 29.43 -7.82
C PRO A 532 -3.98 30.78 -8.18
N PRO A 533 -4.40 31.89 -7.53
CA PRO A 533 -3.71 33.16 -7.64
C PRO A 533 -2.26 33.03 -7.12
N PRO A 534 -1.33 33.90 -7.53
CA PRO A 534 0.08 33.82 -7.09
C PRO A 534 0.30 33.84 -5.57
N SER A 535 -0.66 34.39 -4.80
CA SER A 535 -0.62 34.38 -3.33
C SER A 535 -0.91 33.02 -2.71
N HIS A 536 -1.29 32.01 -3.51
CA HIS A 536 -1.62 30.66 -3.06
C HIS A 536 -0.84 29.67 -3.94
N PRO A 537 0.35 29.19 -3.51
CA PRO A 537 1.22 28.38 -4.37
C PRO A 537 0.71 26.93 -4.55
N PHE A 538 -0.29 26.53 -3.77
CA PHE A 538 -0.78 25.16 -3.71
C PHE A 538 -1.93 24.91 -4.69
N ILE A 539 -1.70 24.00 -5.63
CA ILE A 539 -2.67 23.59 -6.64
C ILE A 539 -3.53 22.46 -6.08
N PRO A 540 -4.87 22.59 -6.04
CA PRO A 540 -5.74 21.54 -5.56
C PRO A 540 -5.93 20.43 -6.61
N PHE A 541 -5.83 19.18 -6.17
CA PHE A 541 -6.06 17.99 -6.97
C PHE A 541 -7.01 17.04 -6.27
N LEU A 542 -7.82 16.32 -7.05
CA LEU A 542 -8.44 15.09 -6.57
C LEU A 542 -7.59 13.93 -7.09
N VAL A 543 -7.12 13.09 -6.18
CA VAL A 543 -6.17 12.02 -6.45
C VAL A 543 -6.76 10.69 -6.02
N MET A 544 -6.68 9.68 -6.88
CA MET A 544 -6.99 8.31 -6.48
C MET A 544 -5.76 7.66 -5.83
N PRO A 545 -5.92 6.97 -4.68
CA PRO A 545 -4.84 6.18 -4.10
C PRO A 545 -4.31 5.13 -5.09
N GLY A 546 -3.03 4.77 -4.94
CA GLY A 546 -2.35 3.77 -5.77
C GLY A 546 -1.45 4.37 -6.88
N PRO A 547 -0.59 3.56 -7.51
CA PRO A 547 0.47 4.03 -8.41
C PRO A 547 -0.06 4.60 -9.73
N GLU A 548 -1.17 4.07 -10.25
CA GLU A 548 -1.80 4.47 -11.52
C GLU A 548 -3.19 5.10 -11.34
N GLY A 549 -3.54 5.45 -10.10
CA GLY A 549 -4.82 6.08 -9.80
C GLY A 549 -5.02 7.39 -10.59
N ALA A 550 -6.24 7.65 -11.05
CA ALA A 550 -6.58 8.88 -11.77
C ALA A 550 -6.29 10.13 -10.92
N ILE A 551 -5.91 11.22 -11.60
CA ILE A 551 -5.60 12.52 -10.97
C ILE A 551 -6.24 13.61 -11.82
N VAL A 552 -6.90 14.57 -11.15
CA VAL A 552 -7.51 15.71 -11.82
C VAL A 552 -7.19 17.00 -11.08
N GLN A 553 -6.74 18.02 -11.82
CA GLN A 553 -6.62 19.37 -11.31
C GLN A 553 -8.02 19.92 -11.02
N ILE A 554 -8.24 20.43 -9.81
CA ILE A 554 -9.47 21.10 -9.44
C ILE A 554 -9.36 22.57 -9.88
N PRO A 555 -10.29 23.12 -10.68
CA PRO A 555 -10.25 24.53 -11.02
C PRO A 555 -10.36 25.40 -9.77
N TRP A 556 -9.51 26.42 -9.65
CA TRP A 556 -9.48 27.25 -8.44
C TRP A 556 -10.84 27.86 -8.06
N HIS A 557 -11.65 28.28 -9.04
CA HIS A 557 -12.99 28.80 -8.78
C HIS A 557 -13.95 27.73 -8.22
N ILE A 558 -13.80 26.46 -8.60
CA ILE A 558 -14.51 25.33 -7.98
C ILE A 558 -14.00 25.12 -6.56
N ALA A 559 -12.68 25.12 -6.38
CA ALA A 559 -12.06 25.02 -5.06
C ALA A 559 -12.56 26.11 -4.11
N MET A 560 -12.73 27.35 -4.58
CA MET A 560 -13.20 28.47 -3.75
C MET A 560 -14.72 28.68 -3.75
N GLY A 561 -15.48 27.95 -4.58
CA GLY A 561 -16.92 28.17 -4.73
C GLY A 561 -17.28 29.53 -5.34
N THR A 562 -16.42 30.06 -6.22
CA THR A 562 -16.61 31.35 -6.89
C THR A 562 -17.06 31.17 -8.34
N VAL A 563 -17.51 32.26 -8.96
CA VAL A 563 -17.88 32.27 -10.39
C VAL A 563 -16.64 31.96 -11.23
N PRO A 564 -16.75 31.12 -12.28
CA PRO A 564 -15.64 30.83 -13.18
C PRO A 564 -15.14 32.10 -13.88
N PRO A 565 -13.81 32.33 -13.95
CA PRO A 565 -13.26 33.39 -14.79
C PRO A 565 -13.74 33.25 -16.24
N PRO A 566 -13.98 34.35 -16.96
CA PRO A 566 -14.41 34.30 -18.37
C PRO A 566 -13.47 33.42 -19.20
N GLY A 567 -14.04 32.41 -19.86
CA GLY A 567 -13.30 31.47 -20.71
C GLY A 567 -12.49 30.38 -19.99
N SER A 568 -12.38 30.41 -18.65
CA SER A 568 -11.73 29.32 -17.88
C SER A 568 -12.48 27.99 -17.98
N MET A 569 -13.80 28.08 -18.18
CA MET A 569 -14.70 26.96 -18.38
C MET A 569 -15.04 26.73 -19.85
N ASN A 570 -14.37 27.42 -20.77
CA ASN A 570 -14.48 27.05 -22.16
C ASN A 570 -13.71 25.73 -22.34
N PRO A 571 -14.33 24.75 -23.01
CA PRO A 571 -13.59 23.59 -23.44
C PRO A 571 -12.42 24.03 -24.33
N GLY A 572 -11.36 23.25 -24.28
CA GLY A 572 -10.26 23.30 -25.21
C GLY A 572 -10.73 22.97 -26.63
N ARG A 573 -9.75 22.86 -27.53
CA ARG A 573 -9.94 22.80 -28.98
C ARG A 573 -10.95 21.74 -29.49
N TRP A 574 -11.34 20.75 -28.67
CA TRP A 574 -12.11 19.57 -29.06
C TRP A 574 -13.63 19.65 -28.84
N ALA A 575 -14.16 20.53 -28.00
CA ALA A 575 -15.61 20.53 -27.76
C ALA A 575 -16.46 21.07 -28.92
N ASN A 576 -15.83 21.69 -29.91
CA ASN A 576 -16.50 22.09 -31.15
C ASN A 576 -16.43 20.98 -32.22
N MET A 577 -15.87 19.80 -31.93
CA MET A 577 -16.06 18.65 -32.81
C MET A 577 -17.51 18.18 -32.70
N THR A 578 -18.23 18.30 -33.82
CA THR A 578 -19.65 17.95 -33.90
C THR A 578 -19.87 16.49 -33.47
N ASP A 579 -21.03 16.22 -32.86
CA ASP A 579 -21.44 14.87 -32.42
C ASP A 579 -21.33 13.82 -33.55
N VAL A 580 -21.39 14.26 -34.81
CA VAL A 580 -21.16 13.43 -36.01
C VAL A 580 -19.77 12.78 -36.01
N ALA A 581 -18.71 13.51 -35.62
CA ALA A 581 -17.36 12.96 -35.54
C ALA A 581 -17.23 11.92 -34.42
N ARG A 582 -17.87 12.17 -33.27
CA ARG A 582 -17.93 11.22 -32.15
C ARG A 582 -18.72 9.95 -32.50
N HIS A 583 -19.83 10.09 -33.24
CA HIS A 583 -20.64 8.95 -33.68
C HIS A 583 -19.94 8.11 -34.75
N LEU A 584 -19.18 8.73 -35.66
CA LEU A 584 -18.39 8.01 -36.66
C LEU A 584 -17.32 7.13 -35.99
N ASP A 585 -16.63 7.65 -34.98
CA ASP A 585 -15.62 6.90 -34.22
C ASP A 585 -16.23 5.74 -33.43
N LYS A 586 -17.41 5.94 -32.85
CA LYS A 586 -18.14 4.87 -32.15
C LYS A 586 -18.54 3.74 -33.11
N ALA A 587 -18.98 4.09 -34.33
CA ALA A 587 -19.33 3.12 -35.37
C ALA A 587 -18.10 2.34 -35.88
N VAL A 588 -16.95 2.99 -36.03
CA VAL A 588 -15.68 2.33 -36.43
C VAL A 588 -15.17 1.39 -35.33
N THR A 589 -15.31 1.78 -34.06
CA THR A 589 -14.91 0.95 -32.91
C THR A 589 -15.79 -0.30 -32.76
N GLU A 590 -17.11 -0.18 -32.94
CA GLU A 590 -18.03 -1.33 -32.98
C GLU A 590 -17.79 -2.26 -34.18
N GLN A 591 -17.36 -1.71 -35.33
CA GLN A 591 -17.03 -2.52 -36.49
C GLN A 591 -15.72 -3.30 -36.30
N ASN A 592 -14.73 -2.71 -35.61
CA ASN A 592 -13.45 -3.36 -35.34
C ASN A 592 -13.54 -4.40 -34.22
N SER A 593 -14.37 -4.19 -33.18
CA SER A 593 -14.61 -5.21 -32.14
C SER A 593 -15.29 -6.47 -32.72
N LYS A 594 -16.18 -6.30 -33.71
CA LYS A 594 -16.78 -7.42 -34.46
C LYS A 594 -15.77 -8.19 -35.32
N LYS A 595 -14.74 -7.52 -35.86
CA LYS A 595 -13.65 -8.20 -36.60
C LYS A 595 -12.76 -9.04 -35.66
N ILE A 596 -12.52 -8.59 -34.44
CA ILE A 596 -11.74 -9.32 -33.43
C ILE A 596 -12.51 -10.57 -32.94
N GLY A 597 -13.84 -10.48 -32.80
CA GLY A 597 -14.68 -11.66 -32.51
C GLY A 597 -14.60 -12.76 -33.59
N CYS A 598 -14.41 -12.38 -34.86
CA CYS A 598 -14.25 -13.32 -35.96
C CYS A 598 -12.91 -14.10 -35.87
N TRP A 599 -11.86 -13.49 -35.33
CA TRP A 599 -10.56 -14.14 -35.09
C TRP A 599 -10.63 -15.23 -34.01
N ASN A 600 -11.48 -15.07 -33.00
CA ASN A 600 -11.72 -16.10 -31.99
C ASN A 600 -12.43 -17.34 -32.57
N ILE A 601 -13.35 -17.15 -33.54
CA ILE A 601 -14.04 -18.25 -34.22
C ILE A 601 -13.06 -19.02 -35.13
N VAL A 602 -12.21 -18.32 -35.87
CA VAL A 602 -11.19 -18.95 -36.72
C VAL A 602 -10.17 -19.73 -35.87
N SER A 603 -9.75 -19.16 -34.74
CA SER A 603 -8.83 -19.83 -33.79
C SER A 603 -9.45 -21.08 -33.17
N LEU A 604 -10.75 -21.04 -32.83
CA LEU A 604 -11.50 -22.20 -32.34
C LEU A 604 -11.55 -23.33 -33.38
N ILE A 605 -11.81 -23.00 -34.66
CA ILE A 605 -11.85 -23.98 -35.75
C ILE A 605 -10.48 -24.64 -35.94
N ILE A 606 -9.39 -23.85 -35.92
CA ILE A 606 -8.02 -24.38 -36.03
C ILE A 606 -7.71 -25.33 -34.85
N TRP A 607 -8.11 -24.96 -33.63
CA TRP A 607 -7.88 -25.78 -32.44
C TRP A 607 -8.65 -27.11 -32.50
N VAL A 608 -9.90 -27.11 -32.95
CA VAL A 608 -10.70 -28.34 -33.13
C VAL A 608 -10.08 -29.28 -34.15
N ILE A 609 -9.58 -28.75 -35.29
CA ILE A 609 -8.90 -29.55 -36.32
C ILE A 609 -7.61 -30.17 -35.76
N PHE A 610 -6.83 -29.40 -34.99
CA PHE A 610 -5.60 -29.87 -34.37
C PHE A 610 -5.86 -31.02 -33.38
N VAL A 611 -6.85 -30.88 -32.50
CA VAL A 611 -7.23 -31.92 -31.53
C VAL A 611 -7.75 -33.17 -32.22
N ALA A 612 -8.58 -33.03 -33.26
CA ALA A 612 -9.05 -34.16 -34.05
C ALA A 612 -7.90 -34.92 -34.75
N GLY A 613 -6.87 -34.20 -35.23
CA GLY A 613 -5.67 -34.79 -35.80
C GLY A 613 -4.85 -35.60 -34.80
N LEU A 614 -4.68 -35.09 -33.58
CA LEU A 614 -3.99 -35.81 -32.49
C LEU A 614 -4.73 -37.10 -32.11
N ILE A 615 -6.06 -37.03 -31.96
CA ILE A 615 -6.88 -38.21 -31.65
C ILE A 615 -6.77 -39.24 -32.77
N GLY A 616 -6.84 -38.81 -34.03
CA GLY A 616 -6.67 -39.70 -35.19
C GLY A 616 -5.30 -40.38 -35.25
N GLY A 617 -4.23 -39.65 -34.91
CA GLY A 617 -2.87 -40.20 -34.84
C GLY A 617 -2.71 -41.27 -33.76
N VAL A 618 -3.31 -41.06 -32.57
CA VAL A 618 -3.30 -42.04 -31.47
C VAL A 618 -4.10 -43.28 -31.83
N VAL A 619 -5.27 -43.12 -32.48
CA VAL A 619 -6.07 -44.26 -32.96
C VAL A 619 -5.31 -45.04 -34.02
N MET A 620 -4.67 -44.38 -34.99
CA MET A 620 -3.82 -45.06 -35.98
C MET A 620 -2.69 -45.84 -35.31
N MET A 621 -2.01 -45.28 -34.30
CA MET A 621 -0.94 -45.99 -33.57
C MET A 621 -1.43 -47.18 -32.76
N LEU A 622 -2.66 -47.14 -32.24
CA LEU A 622 -3.22 -48.24 -31.43
C LEU A 622 -3.81 -49.38 -32.26
N PHE A 623 -4.10 -49.14 -33.56
CA PHE A 623 -4.77 -50.11 -34.43
C PHE A 623 -3.95 -50.52 -35.67
N ASP A 624 -2.73 -50.02 -35.85
CA ASP A 624 -1.86 -50.49 -36.93
C ASP A 624 -1.25 -51.85 -36.52
N GLU A 625 -1.78 -52.94 -37.10
CA GLU A 625 -1.26 -54.28 -36.88
C GLU A 625 0.20 -54.37 -37.39
N PRO A 626 1.09 -55.07 -36.65
CA PRO A 626 2.48 -55.20 -37.06
C PRO A 626 2.56 -56.00 -38.37
N SER A 627 2.79 -55.27 -39.47
CA SER A 627 2.97 -55.86 -40.79
C SER A 627 4.17 -56.81 -40.78
N LYS A 628 3.92 -58.04 -41.27
CA LYS A 628 4.88 -59.14 -41.30
C LYS A 628 6.14 -58.76 -42.08
N ALA A 629 7.29 -58.93 -41.42
CA ALA A 629 8.63 -58.75 -41.97
C ALA A 629 8.81 -59.48 -43.32
N LYS A 630 9.06 -58.71 -44.39
CA LYS A 630 9.54 -59.23 -45.67
C LYS A 630 11.06 -59.34 -45.66
N LYS A 631 11.55 -60.52 -46.04
CA LYS A 631 12.98 -60.88 -46.23
C LYS A 631 13.69 -59.97 -47.26
N PRO A 632 15.02 -59.81 -47.14
CA PRO A 632 15.80 -58.96 -48.03
C PRO A 632 16.12 -59.69 -49.35
N SER A 633 15.75 -59.08 -50.47
CA SER A 633 16.38 -59.26 -51.77
C SER A 633 16.98 -57.90 -52.13
N GLY A 634 18.27 -57.76 -52.36
CA GLY A 634 18.97 -58.31 -53.50
C GLY A 634 19.65 -57.13 -54.21
N THR A 635 20.97 -57.21 -54.25
CA THR A 635 21.97 -56.26 -54.74
C THR A 635 21.63 -55.68 -56.12
N ARG A 636 21.77 -54.36 -56.31
CA ARG A 636 22.03 -53.80 -57.65
C ARG A 636 23.00 -52.60 -57.59
N LYS A 637 24.03 -52.73 -58.43
CA LYS A 637 25.18 -51.84 -58.67
C LYS A 637 24.77 -50.50 -59.31
N ASN A 638 25.62 -49.48 -59.03
CA ASN A 638 26.09 -48.35 -59.85
C ASN A 638 25.00 -47.52 -60.58
N SER A 639 25.02 -46.19 -60.58
CA SER A 639 26.12 -45.35 -61.06
C SER A 639 25.79 -43.85 -60.93
N GLN A 640 26.84 -43.02 -60.99
CA GLN A 640 26.90 -41.61 -61.42
C GLN A 640 26.82 -40.49 -60.37
N GLN A 641 28.03 -39.99 -60.11
CA GLN A 641 28.45 -38.62 -59.81
C GLN A 641 27.54 -37.52 -60.38
N THR A 642 27.28 -36.50 -59.56
CA THR A 642 27.45 -35.11 -60.02
C THR A 642 27.90 -34.23 -58.86
N THR A 643 29.06 -33.62 -59.04
CA THR A 643 29.71 -32.63 -58.19
C THR A 643 29.26 -31.24 -58.63
N ILE A 644 28.77 -30.38 -57.73
CA ILE A 644 28.80 -28.90 -57.87
C ILE A 644 28.94 -28.33 -56.44
N GLU A 645 30.16 -28.02 -55.99
CA GLU A 645 30.82 -26.70 -56.01
C GLU A 645 30.16 -25.63 -55.11
N LYS A 646 30.79 -25.44 -53.94
CA LYS A 646 30.70 -24.25 -53.10
C LYS A 646 31.41 -23.09 -53.81
N LYS A 647 30.74 -21.94 -53.94
CA LYS A 647 31.40 -20.65 -54.10
C LYS A 647 31.08 -19.76 -52.91
N ALA A 648 32.15 -19.39 -52.20
CA ALA A 648 32.23 -18.25 -51.33
C ALA A 648 32.64 -17.00 -52.14
N ASN A 649 32.38 -15.84 -51.54
CA ASN A 649 33.00 -14.51 -51.69
C ASN A 649 32.01 -13.42 -52.07
N PRO A 650 32.30 -12.13 -51.76
CA PRO A 650 33.26 -11.58 -50.80
C PRO A 650 32.60 -10.89 -49.60
#